data_AF-A0A6I5H6Z2-F1
#
_entry.id   AF-A0A6I5H6Z2-F1
#
_cell.length_a   1.000
_cell.length_b   1.000
_cell.length_c   1.000
_cell.angle_alpha   90.00
_cell.angle_beta   90.00
_cell.angle_gamma   90.00
#
_symmetry.space_group_name_H-M   'P 1'
#
loop_
_entity.id
_entity.type
_entity.pdbx_description
1 polymer ?
#
loop_
_entity_poly.entity_id
_entity_poly.type
_entity_poly.pdbx_seq_one_letter_code
_entity_poly.pdbx_strand_id
1 'polypeptide(L)'
;MAGARGTALVSALFVLLAACVTFFTTASAAAEGVGDCTSTKGAVVAVDFGAFGGEVERGCDTTPTTGYDLLHDAGFTTTGTQHDGPAFICRIGYGAFHSGTQYPTPDKESCVLTPQATAYWSYWTASPGQDEWTYSQYGAMDRRLKDGDVDAWVYGGTDVGGTTGKPAFTPDDVRAGATHTPDPGGTPTGAPGTVGLTAAAAWLKGRLTDGERIVDDGATTPNYSLTADTAYALAAVDGKSATVDKVTDFLAAHVGDFGYPNGADQAPDATAVARLALLAEVTERDPRALGGRDLVDVLTKNVCAAGPESGDAQPGCTAKGDFRSASYTEGQALSVLALLRAGVAPPATTVDRLTQLQCKDGGITSILIRAGEYCDGDAATTGLVALVLHKAGGHDDAVTHARTYLTKTQRADGAFPGYTGSSSGSVTATAYAAQALRALGDTKRADAAVGWLSRHQLKGGGFGFEETDTDPALYATPPAVLAGAGTSLVTLTAKKPVPPSEPPTKPTGSPSAPAPGVGPDLRKGVAYLTKAANLKQGQYYTAGTGSARADFGLTIDGAYALAATALDNARLRGVVDFLDHRGKDGEGRTVDDWTGIGTPYAAGGSLGKTALLAEAVGRDPRHFAGHDLIAALAKAVCAKPSTVPDRSCAAEGAYRYAPSVFAQSLAVMAQLRAGQKTAAKQPITYLESLQQPSGAWPSLIPSTMDSDVDSTAIAAMTLDLAGGAQADKAVDKALTWIASRQLADGGFPGAAGDSVNSAALAVQALSLDAGKYTSKITKARRFLASQQNTDGGFNVAKGGQRGSDLRASTQAVGGATGISFGKLKRSLTGTSPQPTPTPSSSGPDIITTGESGGGDGGTTANGGGGGGALASTGTQVGALAAIAALLVLAGWRTVIVARRRTDTGSGR
;
A
#
# COMPACT_ATOMS: atom_id res chain seq x y z
N MET A 1 -21.12 -79.15 -16.83
CA MET A 1 -22.03 -77.99 -16.69
C MET A 1 -21.25 -76.71 -16.96
N ALA A 2 -21.47 -76.05 -18.10
CA ALA A 2 -20.60 -74.96 -18.58
C ALA A 2 -21.26 -73.56 -18.57
N GLY A 3 -22.49 -73.41 -18.09
CA GLY A 3 -23.25 -72.15 -18.17
C GLY A 3 -23.10 -71.16 -17.01
N ALA A 4 -22.58 -71.58 -15.85
CA ALA A 4 -22.68 -70.80 -14.60
C ALA A 4 -21.46 -69.91 -14.27
N ARG A 5 -20.36 -70.00 -15.02
CA ARG A 5 -19.15 -69.18 -14.78
C ARG A 5 -19.02 -67.95 -15.68
N GLY A 6 -19.72 -67.91 -16.82
CA GLY A 6 -19.71 -66.74 -17.72
C GLY A 6 -20.55 -65.57 -17.20
N THR A 7 -21.74 -65.85 -16.66
CA THR A 7 -22.68 -64.82 -16.20
C THR A 7 -22.15 -64.01 -15.02
N ALA A 8 -21.47 -64.63 -14.06
CA ALA A 8 -20.87 -63.93 -12.92
C ALA A 8 -19.74 -62.96 -13.34
N LEU A 9 -18.91 -63.33 -14.33
CA LEU A 9 -17.85 -62.47 -14.83
C LEU A 9 -18.40 -61.30 -15.66
N VAL A 10 -19.41 -61.54 -16.51
CA VAL A 10 -20.05 -60.48 -17.30
C VAL A 10 -20.79 -59.50 -16.40
N SER A 11 -21.50 -59.96 -15.36
CA SER A 11 -22.14 -59.07 -14.39
C SER A 11 -21.12 -58.26 -13.58
N ALA A 12 -20.01 -58.85 -13.16
CA ALA A 12 -18.94 -58.11 -12.47
C ALA A 12 -18.28 -57.06 -13.38
N LEU A 13 -18.08 -57.37 -14.66
CA LEU A 13 -17.51 -56.44 -15.64
C LEU A 13 -18.48 -55.28 -15.95
N PHE A 14 -19.79 -55.55 -16.08
CA PHE A 14 -20.80 -54.50 -16.25
C PHE A 14 -20.95 -53.61 -15.01
N VAL A 15 -20.83 -54.15 -13.80
CA VAL A 15 -20.83 -53.34 -12.57
C VAL A 15 -19.55 -52.50 -12.45
N LEU A 16 -18.39 -53.03 -12.83
CA LEU A 16 -17.15 -52.22 -12.90
C LEU A 16 -17.22 -51.14 -13.98
N LEU A 17 -17.73 -51.46 -15.18
CA LEU A 17 -17.89 -50.47 -16.26
C LEU A 17 -18.93 -49.40 -15.90
N ALA A 18 -20.06 -49.76 -15.29
CA ALA A 18 -21.03 -48.79 -14.78
C ALA A 18 -20.42 -47.90 -13.69
N ALA A 19 -19.68 -48.49 -12.73
CA ALA A 19 -18.98 -47.73 -11.70
C ALA A 19 -17.91 -46.79 -12.27
N CYS A 20 -17.12 -47.24 -13.25
CA CYS A 20 -16.14 -46.40 -13.94
C CYS A 20 -16.82 -45.28 -14.74
N VAL A 21 -17.93 -45.54 -15.44
CA VAL A 21 -18.68 -44.49 -16.14
C VAL A 21 -19.23 -43.45 -15.16
N THR A 22 -19.75 -43.85 -13.99
CA THR A 22 -20.17 -42.90 -12.94
C THR A 22 -19.02 -42.13 -12.27
N PHE A 23 -17.77 -42.59 -12.39
CA PHE A 23 -16.59 -41.87 -11.87
C PHE A 23 -15.85 -41.04 -12.94
N PHE A 24 -16.13 -41.24 -14.22
CA PHE A 24 -15.59 -40.43 -15.34
C PHE A 24 -16.62 -39.50 -15.98
N THR A 25 -17.90 -39.58 -15.60
CA THR A 25 -18.83 -38.46 -15.78
C THR A 25 -18.70 -37.48 -14.62
N THR A 26 -17.64 -36.66 -14.64
CA THR A 26 -17.81 -35.29 -14.16
C THR A 26 -18.93 -34.70 -15.02
N ALA A 27 -20.12 -34.52 -14.44
CA ALA A 27 -21.04 -33.55 -15.02
C ALA A 27 -20.26 -32.25 -15.09
N SER A 28 -20.01 -31.73 -16.30
CA SER A 28 -19.58 -30.35 -16.44
C SER A 28 -20.56 -29.51 -15.62
N ALA A 29 -20.05 -28.69 -14.71
CA ALA A 29 -20.89 -27.67 -14.11
C ALA A 29 -21.50 -26.89 -15.27
N ALA A 30 -22.82 -27.00 -15.43
CA ALA A 30 -23.50 -26.15 -16.39
C ALA A 30 -23.35 -24.74 -15.83
N ALA A 31 -22.77 -23.84 -16.62
CA ALA A 31 -22.57 -22.45 -16.22
C ALA A 31 -23.88 -21.91 -15.61
N GLU A 32 -23.79 -21.28 -14.44
CA GLU A 32 -24.96 -20.62 -13.84
C GLU A 32 -25.49 -19.58 -14.85
N GLY A 33 -26.81 -19.47 -14.94
CA GLY A 33 -27.40 -18.57 -15.92
C GLY A 33 -26.96 -17.15 -15.60
N VAL A 34 -26.62 -16.34 -16.60
CA VAL A 34 -26.16 -14.94 -16.36
C VAL A 34 -27.13 -14.13 -15.49
N GLY A 35 -28.43 -14.50 -15.45
CA GLY A 35 -29.44 -13.90 -14.58
C GLY A 35 -29.44 -14.33 -13.10
N ASP A 36 -28.59 -15.27 -12.67
CA ASP A 36 -28.44 -15.67 -11.25
C ASP A 36 -27.50 -14.71 -10.48
N CYS A 37 -26.66 -13.99 -11.23
CA CYS A 37 -25.90 -12.83 -10.78
C CYS A 37 -26.74 -11.54 -10.88
N THR A 38 -26.39 -10.53 -10.09
CA THR A 38 -26.96 -9.18 -10.14
C THR A 38 -25.88 -8.13 -9.83
N SER A 39 -26.21 -6.85 -9.93
CA SER A 39 -25.34 -5.74 -9.49
C SER A 39 -24.98 -5.77 -8.00
N THR A 40 -25.58 -6.66 -7.19
CA THR A 40 -25.33 -6.82 -5.75
C THR A 40 -25.24 -8.29 -5.32
N LYS A 41 -24.96 -9.23 -6.23
CA LYS A 41 -24.76 -10.65 -5.92
C LYS A 41 -23.99 -11.34 -7.04
N GLY A 42 -22.86 -11.98 -6.72
CA GLY A 42 -22.01 -12.65 -7.71
C GLY A 42 -21.26 -11.69 -8.62
N ALA A 43 -20.46 -12.22 -9.54
CA ALA A 43 -19.76 -11.45 -10.57
C ALA A 43 -20.01 -12.07 -11.95
N VAL A 44 -19.84 -11.26 -13.00
CA VAL A 44 -20.03 -11.70 -14.39
C VAL A 44 -18.72 -11.58 -15.15
N VAL A 45 -18.41 -12.58 -15.97
CA VAL A 45 -17.29 -12.54 -16.92
C VAL A 45 -17.81 -12.55 -18.35
N ALA A 46 -17.17 -11.75 -19.20
CA ALA A 46 -17.38 -11.71 -20.64
C ALA A 46 -16.11 -12.15 -21.38
N VAL A 47 -16.24 -12.93 -22.44
CA VAL A 47 -15.13 -13.38 -23.29
C VAL A 47 -15.47 -13.10 -24.75
N ASP A 48 -14.68 -12.25 -25.40
CA ASP A 48 -14.86 -11.85 -26.80
C ASP A 48 -14.19 -12.84 -27.76
N PHE A 49 -15.00 -13.68 -28.41
CA PHE A 49 -14.52 -14.58 -29.46
C PHE A 49 -14.58 -13.97 -30.87
N GLY A 50 -14.84 -12.66 -31.01
CA GLY A 50 -14.97 -11.97 -32.31
C GLY A 50 -13.74 -12.11 -33.22
N ALA A 51 -12.54 -12.12 -32.64
CA ALA A 51 -11.28 -12.39 -33.36
C ALA A 51 -11.22 -13.79 -34.03
N PHE A 52 -12.10 -14.70 -33.62
CA PHE A 52 -12.23 -16.08 -34.10
C PHE A 52 -13.58 -16.35 -34.79
N GLY A 53 -14.37 -15.30 -35.06
CA GLY A 53 -15.70 -15.40 -35.68
C GLY A 53 -16.84 -15.77 -34.74
N GLY A 54 -16.65 -15.64 -33.42
CA GLY A 54 -17.69 -15.78 -32.41
C GLY A 54 -18.33 -14.46 -31.98
N GLU A 55 -19.18 -14.53 -30.96
CA GLU A 55 -19.76 -13.37 -30.27
C GLU A 55 -19.09 -13.16 -28.90
N VAL A 56 -19.58 -12.19 -28.12
CA VAL A 56 -19.17 -12.00 -26.72
C VAL A 56 -19.97 -12.95 -25.84
N GLU A 57 -19.32 -14.00 -25.37
CA GLU A 57 -19.92 -15.00 -24.49
C GLU A 57 -19.87 -14.51 -23.04
N ARG A 58 -20.90 -14.83 -22.24
CA ARG A 58 -21.01 -14.42 -20.83
C ARG A 58 -21.30 -15.59 -19.93
N GLY A 59 -20.76 -15.55 -18.72
CA GLY A 59 -21.16 -16.44 -17.63
C GLY A 59 -21.07 -15.77 -16.26
N CYS A 60 -21.68 -16.40 -15.28
CA CYS A 60 -21.88 -15.90 -13.92
C CYS A 60 -21.29 -16.88 -12.91
N ASP A 61 -20.76 -16.34 -11.83
CA ASP A 61 -20.50 -17.08 -10.58
C ASP A 61 -21.15 -16.28 -9.43
N THR A 62 -22.02 -16.94 -8.66
CA THR A 62 -22.71 -16.30 -7.54
C THR A 62 -21.91 -16.24 -6.23
N THR A 63 -20.71 -16.84 -6.17
CA THR A 63 -19.82 -16.86 -4.99
C THR A 63 -18.31 -16.69 -5.32
N PRO A 64 -17.91 -15.72 -6.16
CA PRO A 64 -16.59 -15.71 -6.78
C PRO A 64 -15.44 -15.33 -5.85
N THR A 65 -14.37 -16.13 -5.88
CA THR A 65 -13.16 -15.90 -5.07
C THR A 65 -12.02 -15.18 -5.78
N THR A 66 -11.88 -15.37 -7.10
CA THR A 66 -10.95 -14.64 -7.97
C THR A 66 -11.50 -14.50 -9.40
N GLY A 67 -10.96 -13.56 -10.18
CA GLY A 67 -11.26 -13.44 -11.63
C GLY A 67 -10.93 -14.70 -12.43
N TYR A 68 -9.97 -15.51 -11.96
CA TYR A 68 -9.67 -16.81 -12.55
C TYR A 68 -10.72 -17.86 -12.20
N ASP A 69 -11.19 -17.90 -10.95
CA ASP A 69 -12.26 -18.82 -10.51
C ASP A 69 -13.56 -18.49 -11.25
N LEU A 70 -13.97 -17.21 -11.26
CA LEU A 70 -15.10 -16.69 -12.03
C LEU A 70 -15.06 -17.15 -13.50
N LEU A 71 -13.90 -17.08 -14.17
CA LEU A 71 -13.75 -17.53 -15.55
C LEU A 71 -14.06 -19.03 -15.71
N HIS A 72 -13.65 -19.88 -14.76
CA HIS A 72 -13.84 -21.33 -14.86
C HIS A 72 -15.24 -21.77 -14.40
N ASP A 73 -15.76 -21.16 -13.34
CA ASP A 73 -17.09 -21.47 -12.79
C ASP A 73 -18.21 -20.95 -13.71
N ALA A 74 -17.94 -19.88 -14.47
CA ALA A 74 -18.72 -19.46 -15.64
C ALA A 74 -18.67 -20.43 -16.85
N GLY A 75 -17.94 -21.55 -16.75
CA GLY A 75 -17.91 -22.60 -17.76
C GLY A 75 -16.90 -22.39 -18.90
N PHE A 76 -16.00 -21.40 -18.81
CA PHE A 76 -14.89 -21.27 -19.75
C PHE A 76 -13.74 -22.20 -19.35
N THR A 77 -13.05 -22.74 -20.35
CA THR A 77 -11.86 -23.56 -20.17
C THR A 77 -10.64 -22.77 -20.62
N THR A 78 -9.54 -22.89 -19.89
CA THR A 78 -8.28 -22.23 -20.26
C THR A 78 -7.16 -23.23 -20.56
N THR A 79 -6.15 -22.76 -21.28
CA THR A 79 -4.81 -23.35 -21.26
C THR A 79 -3.83 -22.24 -20.92
N GLY A 80 -3.05 -22.40 -19.86
CA GLY A 80 -1.95 -21.48 -19.55
C GLY A 80 -0.66 -21.78 -20.33
N THR A 81 0.40 -21.01 -20.09
CA THR A 81 1.72 -21.25 -20.71
C THR A 81 2.50 -22.34 -19.97
N GLN A 82 3.41 -23.01 -20.67
CA GLN A 82 4.34 -23.98 -20.04
C GLN A 82 5.42 -23.28 -19.22
N HIS A 83 5.83 -22.06 -19.61
CA HIS A 83 6.87 -21.28 -18.93
C HIS A 83 6.40 -20.63 -17.62
N ASP A 84 5.21 -20.02 -17.61
CA ASP A 84 4.70 -19.20 -16.50
C ASP A 84 3.53 -19.88 -15.76
N GLY A 85 3.06 -21.03 -16.24
CA GLY A 85 2.05 -21.86 -15.59
C GLY A 85 0.60 -21.51 -15.94
N PRO A 86 -0.39 -22.17 -15.31
CA PRO A 86 -1.80 -22.03 -15.62
C PRO A 86 -2.36 -20.60 -15.42
N ALA A 87 -1.70 -19.79 -14.58
CA ALA A 87 -2.07 -18.40 -14.31
C ALA A 87 -1.91 -17.48 -15.53
N PHE A 88 -0.97 -17.78 -16.42
CA PHE A 88 -0.75 -17.03 -17.66
C PHE A 88 -1.62 -17.61 -18.77
N ILE A 89 -2.87 -17.17 -18.81
CA ILE A 89 -3.88 -17.69 -19.75
C ILE A 89 -3.45 -17.41 -21.19
N CYS A 90 -3.24 -18.49 -21.94
CA CYS A 90 -2.76 -18.46 -23.31
C CYS A 90 -3.86 -18.83 -24.32
N ARG A 91 -4.80 -19.70 -23.92
CA ARG A 91 -6.05 -19.96 -24.68
C ARG A 91 -7.26 -19.91 -23.76
N ILE A 92 -8.40 -19.53 -24.33
CA ILE A 92 -9.73 -19.64 -23.73
C ILE A 92 -10.64 -20.36 -24.74
N GLY A 93 -11.54 -21.22 -24.25
CA GLY A 93 -12.58 -21.87 -25.06
C GLY A 93 -13.83 -22.11 -24.24
N TYR A 94 -15.00 -22.11 -24.87
CA TYR A 94 -16.29 -22.16 -24.19
C TYR A 94 -17.17 -23.28 -24.75
N GLY A 95 -17.89 -24.01 -23.90
CA GLY A 95 -18.63 -25.20 -24.32
C GLY A 95 -19.67 -24.95 -25.43
N ALA A 96 -20.32 -23.79 -25.42
CA ALA A 96 -21.27 -23.39 -26.46
C ALA A 96 -20.60 -22.90 -27.75
N PHE A 97 -19.40 -22.31 -27.67
CA PHE A 97 -18.67 -21.79 -28.83
C PHE A 97 -17.76 -22.85 -29.44
N HIS A 98 -18.05 -23.25 -30.69
CA HIS A 98 -17.32 -24.30 -31.42
C HIS A 98 -17.02 -25.56 -30.58
N SER A 99 -18.01 -26.00 -29.79
CA SER A 99 -17.97 -27.21 -28.96
C SER A 99 -16.78 -27.26 -27.97
N GLY A 100 -16.39 -26.12 -27.38
CA GLY A 100 -15.27 -26.05 -26.43
C GLY A 100 -13.89 -25.93 -27.07
N THR A 101 -13.80 -25.64 -28.37
CA THR A 101 -12.51 -25.40 -29.04
C THR A 101 -11.83 -24.19 -28.40
N GLN A 102 -10.59 -24.38 -27.93
CA GLN A 102 -9.81 -23.31 -27.32
C GLN A 102 -9.05 -22.50 -28.37
N TYR A 103 -9.12 -21.18 -28.24
CA TYR A 103 -8.51 -20.20 -29.14
C TYR A 103 -7.49 -19.32 -28.41
N PRO A 104 -6.41 -18.87 -29.08
CA PRO A 104 -5.96 -19.24 -30.42
C PRO A 104 -5.57 -20.73 -30.51
N THR A 105 -5.81 -21.36 -31.66
CA THR A 105 -5.56 -22.79 -31.85
C THR A 105 -4.07 -23.15 -31.76
N PRO A 106 -3.70 -24.42 -31.47
CA PRO A 106 -2.30 -24.82 -31.26
C PRO A 106 -1.33 -24.59 -32.43
N ASP A 107 -1.83 -24.38 -33.65
CA ASP A 107 -1.03 -24.01 -34.83
C ASP A 107 -0.72 -22.49 -34.92
N LYS A 108 -1.41 -21.66 -34.13
CA LYS A 108 -1.26 -20.19 -34.09
C LYS A 108 -0.45 -19.72 -32.90
N GLU A 109 -0.73 -20.30 -31.74
CA GLU A 109 0.07 -20.13 -30.53
C GLU A 109 0.29 -21.51 -29.92
N SER A 110 1.53 -21.80 -29.56
CA SER A 110 1.97 -23.06 -28.96
C SER A 110 1.66 -23.15 -27.47
N CYS A 111 1.58 -22.00 -26.77
CA CYS A 111 1.54 -21.87 -25.31
C CYS A 111 2.77 -22.46 -24.59
N VAL A 112 3.93 -22.51 -25.25
CA VAL A 112 5.19 -22.82 -24.58
C VAL A 112 5.68 -21.61 -23.77
N LEU A 113 5.45 -20.40 -24.29
CA LEU A 113 5.95 -19.12 -23.78
C LEU A 113 4.80 -18.13 -23.55
N THR A 114 5.09 -16.98 -22.92
CA THR A 114 4.17 -15.84 -22.86
C THR A 114 3.73 -15.42 -24.28
N PRO A 115 2.41 -15.26 -24.53
CA PRO A 115 1.90 -14.74 -25.80
C PRO A 115 2.49 -13.37 -26.15
N GLN A 116 2.58 -13.08 -27.45
CA GLN A 116 3.15 -11.82 -27.94
C GLN A 116 2.18 -10.65 -27.69
N ALA A 117 2.71 -9.48 -27.30
CA ALA A 117 1.90 -8.28 -27.04
C ALA A 117 1.05 -7.80 -28.25
N THR A 118 1.35 -8.30 -29.45
CA THR A 118 0.59 -8.06 -30.69
C THR A 118 -0.65 -8.93 -30.85
N ALA A 119 -0.78 -10.04 -30.10
CA ALA A 119 -1.93 -10.95 -30.13
C ALA A 119 -1.97 -11.84 -28.87
N TYR A 120 -2.72 -11.42 -27.87
CA TYR A 120 -2.94 -12.18 -26.63
C TYR A 120 -4.33 -11.95 -26.04
N TRP A 121 -4.73 -12.79 -25.08
CA TRP A 121 -5.92 -12.56 -24.26
C TRP A 121 -5.63 -11.48 -23.22
N SER A 122 -6.04 -10.25 -23.51
CA SER A 122 -5.97 -9.13 -22.57
C SER A 122 -7.11 -9.21 -21.55
N TYR A 123 -6.81 -8.84 -20.31
CA TYR A 123 -7.71 -8.96 -19.16
C TYR A 123 -8.12 -7.57 -18.67
N TRP A 124 -9.43 -7.38 -18.54
CA TRP A 124 -10.07 -6.11 -18.23
C TRP A 124 -11.03 -6.29 -17.06
N THR A 125 -11.14 -5.26 -16.23
CA THR A 125 -11.96 -5.31 -15.02
C THR A 125 -12.80 -4.03 -14.89
N ALA A 126 -13.98 -4.16 -14.29
CA ALA A 126 -14.88 -3.08 -13.96
C ALA A 126 -15.61 -3.41 -12.64
N SER A 127 -15.39 -2.62 -11.60
CA SER A 127 -16.08 -2.74 -10.32
C SER A 127 -17.53 -2.23 -10.37
N PRO A 128 -18.39 -2.54 -9.38
CA PRO A 128 -19.72 -1.95 -9.27
C PRO A 128 -19.71 -0.43 -9.46
N GLY A 129 -20.52 0.06 -10.41
CA GLY A 129 -20.61 1.49 -10.73
C GLY A 129 -19.58 2.04 -11.74
N GLN A 130 -18.66 1.22 -12.24
CA GLN A 130 -17.78 1.58 -13.37
C GLN A 130 -18.43 1.27 -14.73
N ASP A 131 -18.36 2.21 -15.65
CA ASP A 131 -18.95 2.19 -17.01
C ASP A 131 -17.91 2.07 -18.14
N GLU A 132 -16.61 2.08 -17.81
CA GLU A 132 -15.49 1.85 -18.73
C GLU A 132 -14.58 0.74 -18.20
N TRP A 133 -13.89 0.06 -19.13
CA TRP A 133 -12.99 -1.05 -18.80
C TRP A 133 -11.61 -0.59 -18.35
N THR A 134 -11.14 -1.11 -17.21
CA THR A 134 -9.76 -0.91 -16.75
C THR A 134 -8.90 -2.11 -17.15
N TYR A 135 -7.83 -1.88 -17.92
CA TYR A 135 -6.85 -2.92 -18.26
C TYR A 135 -6.09 -3.36 -17.01
N SER A 136 -6.05 -4.67 -16.75
CA SER A 136 -5.37 -5.21 -15.57
C SER A 136 -3.88 -5.44 -15.84
N GLN A 137 -3.03 -4.82 -15.02
CA GLN A 137 -1.58 -5.11 -14.98
C GLN A 137 -1.25 -6.40 -14.21
N TYR A 138 -2.26 -7.06 -13.62
CA TYR A 138 -2.14 -8.26 -12.80
C TYR A 138 -2.98 -9.41 -13.37
N GLY A 139 -2.61 -10.65 -13.06
CA GLY A 139 -3.34 -11.82 -13.53
C GLY A 139 -4.69 -11.97 -12.82
N ALA A 140 -5.64 -12.65 -13.46
CA ALA A 140 -6.98 -12.85 -12.91
C ALA A 140 -7.02 -13.65 -11.59
N MET A 141 -5.95 -14.39 -11.26
CA MET A 141 -5.77 -15.02 -9.94
C MET A 141 -5.49 -14.00 -8.81
N ASP A 142 -4.94 -12.83 -9.12
CA ASP A 142 -4.68 -11.75 -8.14
C ASP A 142 -5.92 -10.86 -7.93
N ARG A 143 -6.84 -10.81 -8.90
CA ARG A 143 -8.11 -10.08 -8.79
C ARG A 143 -9.03 -10.77 -7.80
N ARG A 144 -9.21 -10.17 -6.61
CA ARG A 144 -10.30 -10.53 -5.68
C ARG A 144 -11.59 -9.88 -6.14
N LEU A 145 -12.63 -10.69 -6.29
CA LEU A 145 -13.96 -10.25 -6.71
C LEU A 145 -14.88 -9.94 -5.53
N LYS A 146 -15.89 -9.13 -5.83
CA LYS A 146 -16.98 -8.68 -4.97
C LYS A 146 -18.28 -8.79 -5.75
N ASP A 147 -19.39 -8.83 -5.03
CA ASP A 147 -20.73 -8.75 -5.61
C ASP A 147 -20.88 -7.54 -6.56
N GLY A 148 -21.30 -7.79 -7.80
CA GLY A 148 -21.46 -6.81 -8.86
C GLY A 148 -20.19 -6.46 -9.65
N ASP A 149 -19.04 -7.11 -9.37
CA ASP A 149 -17.85 -7.00 -10.23
C ASP A 149 -18.12 -7.58 -11.64
N VAL A 150 -17.41 -7.03 -12.63
CA VAL A 150 -17.45 -7.48 -14.01
C VAL A 150 -16.04 -7.57 -14.57
N ASP A 151 -15.73 -8.69 -15.21
CA ASP A 151 -14.44 -8.94 -15.85
C ASP A 151 -14.64 -9.22 -17.36
N ALA A 152 -13.66 -8.86 -18.18
CA ALA A 152 -13.68 -9.12 -19.61
C ALA A 152 -12.34 -9.64 -20.14
N TRP A 153 -12.42 -10.53 -21.13
CA TRP A 153 -11.28 -11.07 -21.87
C TRP A 153 -11.44 -10.81 -23.36
N VAL A 154 -10.42 -10.22 -23.98
CA VAL A 154 -10.42 -9.86 -25.41
C VAL A 154 -9.14 -10.33 -26.06
N TYR A 155 -9.23 -10.96 -27.24
CA TYR A 155 -8.05 -11.43 -27.96
C TYR A 155 -7.58 -10.40 -29.00
N GLY A 156 -6.37 -9.85 -28.84
CA GLY A 156 -5.81 -8.92 -29.80
C GLY A 156 -4.48 -8.29 -29.38
N GLY A 157 -4.04 -7.28 -30.12
CA GLY A 157 -2.92 -6.44 -29.73
C GLY A 157 -3.36 -5.38 -28.72
N THR A 158 -2.76 -5.40 -27.53
CA THR A 158 -3.06 -4.49 -26.42
C THR A 158 -1.73 -3.97 -25.88
N ASP A 159 -1.53 -2.65 -25.88
CA ASP A 159 -0.31 -2.03 -25.37
C ASP A 159 -0.18 -2.16 -23.84
N VAL A 160 1.02 -1.90 -23.33
CA VAL A 160 1.33 -2.03 -21.89
C VAL A 160 0.45 -1.12 -21.02
N GLY A 161 -0.08 -0.01 -21.54
CA GLY A 161 -0.99 0.87 -20.80
C GLY A 161 -2.47 0.52 -20.94
N GLY A 162 -2.86 -0.42 -21.80
CA GLY A 162 -4.26 -0.69 -22.13
C GLY A 162 -4.97 0.47 -22.83
N THR A 163 -4.23 1.34 -23.52
CA THR A 163 -4.79 2.47 -24.28
C THR A 163 -5.36 2.05 -25.65
N THR A 164 -5.00 0.87 -26.10
CA THR A 164 -5.41 0.17 -27.32
C THR A 164 -5.82 -1.26 -26.99
N GLY A 165 -6.61 -1.92 -27.86
CA GLY A 165 -7.06 -3.30 -27.64
C GLY A 165 -8.18 -3.48 -26.61
N LYS A 166 -8.81 -2.39 -26.16
CA LYS A 166 -9.95 -2.41 -25.23
C LYS A 166 -11.19 -3.12 -25.79
N PRO A 167 -12.07 -3.67 -24.94
CA PRO A 167 -13.31 -4.30 -25.39
C PRO A 167 -14.20 -3.33 -26.20
N ALA A 168 -14.88 -3.87 -27.21
CA ALA A 168 -15.81 -3.12 -28.05
C ALA A 168 -17.20 -2.93 -27.43
N PHE A 169 -17.45 -3.57 -26.29
CA PHE A 169 -18.65 -3.46 -25.45
C PHE A 169 -18.31 -2.78 -24.13
N THR A 170 -19.30 -2.25 -23.42
CA THR A 170 -19.14 -1.64 -22.09
C THR A 170 -19.31 -2.67 -20.96
N PRO A 171 -18.85 -2.40 -19.73
CA PRO A 171 -19.21 -3.20 -18.56
C PRO A 171 -20.72 -3.36 -18.38
N ASP A 172 -21.49 -2.29 -18.63
CA ASP A 172 -22.94 -2.29 -18.43
C ASP A 172 -23.69 -3.15 -19.47
N ASP A 173 -23.15 -3.34 -20.69
CA ASP A 173 -23.70 -4.28 -21.69
C ASP A 173 -23.65 -5.74 -21.20
N VAL A 174 -22.70 -6.05 -20.32
CA VAL A 174 -22.46 -7.41 -19.83
C VAL A 174 -22.91 -7.64 -18.38
N ARG A 175 -23.17 -6.60 -17.59
CA ARG A 175 -23.80 -6.72 -16.25
C ARG A 175 -25.14 -7.47 -16.31
N ALA A 176 -25.36 -8.34 -15.33
CA ALA A 176 -26.61 -9.08 -15.21
C ALA A 176 -27.79 -8.16 -14.82
N GLY A 177 -28.81 -8.12 -15.67
CA GLY A 177 -30.02 -7.31 -15.47
C GLY A 177 -29.84 -5.85 -15.90
N ALA A 178 -29.75 -5.61 -17.21
CA ALA A 178 -29.61 -4.28 -17.84
C ALA A 178 -30.89 -3.39 -17.71
N THR A 179 -31.25 -3.07 -16.47
CA THR A 179 -32.12 -1.95 -16.10
C THR A 179 -31.63 -1.37 -14.77
N HIS A 180 -30.83 -0.30 -14.86
CA HIS A 180 -30.40 0.57 -13.75
C HIS A 180 -29.53 -0.10 -12.66
N THR A 181 -28.23 0.15 -12.75
CA THR A 181 -27.29 0.11 -11.63
C THR A 181 -27.89 0.85 -10.42
N PRO A 182 -27.81 0.33 -9.18
CA PRO A 182 -28.32 1.02 -8.00
C PRO A 182 -27.69 2.40 -7.84
N ASP A 183 -28.51 3.44 -7.93
CA ASP A 183 -28.12 4.83 -7.76
C ASP A 183 -27.60 5.09 -6.34
N PRO A 184 -26.34 5.55 -6.15
CA PRO A 184 -25.88 6.03 -4.85
C PRO A 184 -26.56 7.35 -4.43
N GLY A 185 -27.28 8.01 -5.35
CA GLY A 185 -28.03 9.25 -5.19
C GLY A 185 -29.19 9.23 -4.19
N GLY A 186 -29.45 8.09 -3.53
CA GLY A 186 -30.24 8.05 -2.30
C GLY A 186 -29.72 9.06 -1.26
N THR A 187 -30.62 9.75 -0.55
CA THR A 187 -30.21 10.65 0.54
C THR A 187 -29.55 9.82 1.64
N PRO A 188 -28.36 10.20 2.15
CA PRO A 188 -27.67 9.42 3.17
C PRO A 188 -28.52 9.27 4.43
N THR A 189 -28.47 8.07 5.02
CA THR A 189 -29.23 7.71 6.24
C THR A 189 -28.45 8.00 7.51
N GLY A 190 -27.16 8.37 7.40
CA GLY A 190 -26.31 8.80 8.50
C GLY A 190 -26.95 9.92 9.32
N ALA A 191 -27.14 9.66 10.61
CA ALA A 191 -27.74 10.64 11.52
C ALA A 191 -26.88 11.92 11.59
N PRO A 192 -27.52 13.11 11.64
CA PRO A 192 -26.82 14.37 11.86
C PRO A 192 -26.18 14.39 13.25
N GLY A 193 -25.16 15.23 13.42
CA GLY A 193 -24.41 15.37 14.66
C GLY A 193 -23.62 16.67 14.69
N THR A 194 -23.01 16.96 15.83
CA THR A 194 -22.29 18.22 16.07
C THR A 194 -20.83 17.94 16.40
N VAL A 195 -19.90 18.55 15.69
CA VAL A 195 -18.48 18.55 16.06
C VAL A 195 -18.30 19.36 17.35
N GLY A 196 -17.55 18.81 18.30
CA GLY A 196 -17.13 19.50 19.52
C GLY A 196 -16.07 20.56 19.24
N LEU A 197 -16.49 21.69 18.67
CA LEU A 197 -15.62 22.79 18.22
C LEU A 197 -14.72 23.33 19.34
N THR A 198 -15.23 23.47 20.57
CA THR A 198 -14.44 23.92 21.72
C THR A 198 -13.30 22.95 22.06
N ALA A 199 -13.54 21.65 21.94
CA ALA A 199 -12.51 20.64 22.18
C ALA A 199 -11.46 20.65 21.06
N ALA A 200 -11.88 20.79 19.79
CA ALA A 200 -10.97 20.93 18.66
C ALA A 200 -10.11 22.19 18.74
N ALA A 201 -10.69 23.35 19.10
CA ALA A 201 -9.95 24.58 19.29
C ALA A 201 -8.99 24.52 20.49
N ALA A 202 -9.37 23.87 21.60
CA ALA A 202 -8.47 23.61 22.72
C ALA A 202 -7.29 22.71 22.32
N TRP A 203 -7.56 21.66 21.54
CA TRP A 203 -6.53 20.78 20.99
C TRP A 203 -5.55 21.52 20.08
N LEU A 204 -6.07 22.30 19.11
CA LEU A 204 -5.29 23.12 18.19
C LEU A 204 -4.41 24.14 18.92
N LYS A 205 -4.95 24.85 19.93
CA LYS A 205 -4.17 25.76 20.79
C LYS A 205 -3.05 25.01 21.52
N GLY A 206 -3.30 23.78 21.95
CA GLY A 206 -2.30 22.90 22.56
C GLY A 206 -1.18 22.43 21.61
N ARG A 207 -1.32 22.60 20.29
CA ARG A 207 -0.26 22.31 19.30
C ARG A 207 0.58 23.54 18.93
N LEU A 208 0.18 24.75 19.33
CA LEU A 208 0.95 25.98 19.05
C LEU A 208 2.16 26.10 19.97
N THR A 209 3.36 26.02 19.40
CA THR A 209 4.60 26.40 20.09
C THR A 209 4.57 27.91 20.35
N ASP A 210 4.91 28.30 21.57
CA ASP A 210 4.83 29.68 22.09
C ASP A 210 3.45 30.36 21.92
N GLY A 211 2.40 29.59 21.60
CA GLY A 211 1.06 30.10 21.29
C GLY A 211 0.95 30.86 19.96
N GLU A 212 1.91 30.73 19.05
CA GLU A 212 1.98 31.53 17.80
C GLU A 212 2.23 30.72 16.52
N ARG A 213 2.77 29.51 16.60
CA ARG A 213 3.14 28.72 15.41
C ARG A 213 3.06 27.23 15.64
N ILE A 214 2.71 26.47 14.62
CA ILE A 214 2.98 25.03 14.60
C ILE A 214 4.48 24.84 14.33
N VAL A 215 5.11 24.01 15.13
CA VAL A 215 6.44 23.43 14.86
C VAL A 215 6.22 21.93 14.78
N ASP A 216 6.64 21.30 13.70
CA ASP A 216 6.56 19.85 13.58
C ASP A 216 7.45 19.21 14.66
N ASP A 217 7.04 18.09 15.24
CA ASP A 217 7.77 17.45 16.35
C ASP A 217 9.20 17.08 15.89
N GLY A 218 10.21 17.78 16.43
CA GLY A 218 11.63 17.62 16.05
C GLY A 218 12.19 18.68 15.07
N ALA A 219 11.35 19.55 14.52
CA ALA A 219 11.79 20.69 13.71
C ALA A 219 12.26 21.87 14.59
N THR A 220 13.21 22.65 14.08
CA THR A 220 13.57 23.97 14.64
C THR A 220 12.93 25.13 13.88
N THR A 221 12.39 24.86 12.69
CA THR A 221 11.71 25.83 11.84
C THR A 221 10.19 25.70 11.96
N PRO A 222 9.43 26.79 11.81
CA PRO A 222 7.96 26.76 11.81
C PRO A 222 7.41 25.96 10.64
N ASN A 223 6.27 25.28 10.84
CA ASN A 223 5.45 24.77 9.76
C ASN A 223 4.39 25.83 9.41
N TYR A 224 4.71 26.70 8.46
CA TYR A 224 3.87 27.84 8.12
C TYR A 224 2.49 27.45 7.57
N SER A 225 2.39 26.37 6.76
CA SER A 225 1.11 25.88 6.24
C SER A 225 0.17 25.42 7.36
N LEU A 226 0.62 24.50 8.23
CA LEU A 226 -0.20 24.05 9.37
C LEU A 226 -0.47 25.19 10.37
N THR A 227 0.39 26.20 10.44
CA THR A 227 0.16 27.42 11.23
C THR A 227 -1.00 28.24 10.65
N ALA A 228 -1.06 28.43 9.33
CA ALA A 228 -2.16 29.12 8.66
C ALA A 228 -3.47 28.32 8.76
N ASP A 229 -3.43 27.01 8.53
CA ASP A 229 -4.61 26.15 8.61
C ASP A 229 -5.17 26.09 10.06
N THR A 230 -4.28 26.05 11.06
CA THR A 230 -4.66 26.22 12.47
C THR A 230 -5.31 27.58 12.72
N ALA A 231 -4.79 28.66 12.14
CA ALA A 231 -5.38 29.99 12.29
C ALA A 231 -6.79 30.08 11.71
N TYR A 232 -7.08 29.44 10.57
CA TYR A 232 -8.45 29.40 10.02
C TYR A 232 -9.42 28.68 10.96
N ALA A 233 -9.02 27.52 11.48
CA ALA A 233 -9.86 26.75 12.39
C ALA A 233 -10.11 27.48 13.71
N LEU A 234 -9.08 28.16 14.25
CA LEU A 234 -9.25 29.02 15.44
C LEU A 234 -10.10 30.25 15.14
N ALA A 235 -9.96 30.89 13.98
CA ALA A 235 -10.84 31.99 13.56
C ALA A 235 -12.31 31.54 13.40
N ALA A 236 -12.56 30.30 12.98
CA ALA A 236 -13.90 29.75 12.86
C ALA A 236 -14.59 29.48 14.21
N VAL A 237 -13.83 29.17 15.26
CA VAL A 237 -14.36 28.83 16.59
C VAL A 237 -14.32 30.01 17.57
N ASP A 238 -13.18 30.69 17.67
CA ASP A 238 -12.97 31.81 18.60
C ASP A 238 -13.29 33.17 17.98
N GLY A 239 -13.38 33.27 16.65
CA GLY A 239 -13.34 34.55 15.94
C GLY A 239 -12.03 35.29 16.23
N LYS A 240 -12.10 36.62 16.29
CA LYS A 240 -10.97 37.47 16.67
C LYS A 240 -10.60 37.21 18.12
N SER A 241 -9.36 36.77 18.31
CA SER A 241 -8.79 36.39 19.60
C SER A 241 -7.30 36.68 19.62
N ALA A 242 -6.73 36.90 20.80
CA ALA A 242 -5.30 37.15 20.96
C ALA A 242 -4.42 36.02 20.38
N THR A 243 -4.91 34.76 20.36
CA THR A 243 -4.21 33.65 19.70
C THR A 243 -4.23 33.80 18.18
N VAL A 244 -5.39 34.06 17.57
CA VAL A 244 -5.49 34.27 16.11
C VAL A 244 -4.68 35.50 15.68
N ASP A 245 -4.76 36.60 16.42
CA ASP A 245 -3.94 37.80 16.17
C ASP A 245 -2.44 37.47 16.26
N LYS A 246 -1.99 36.76 17.30
CA LYS A 246 -0.57 36.38 17.48
C LYS A 246 -0.05 35.45 16.37
N VAL A 247 -0.84 34.44 15.99
CA VAL A 247 -0.50 33.53 14.89
C VAL A 247 -0.43 34.27 13.55
N THR A 248 -1.30 35.28 13.37
CA THR A 248 -1.30 36.12 12.16
C THR A 248 -0.15 37.11 12.13
N ASP A 249 0.22 37.70 13.27
CA ASP A 249 1.42 38.54 13.40
C ASP A 249 2.69 37.74 13.10
N PHE A 250 2.76 36.50 13.61
CA PHE A 250 3.83 35.57 13.32
C PHE A 250 3.94 35.29 11.81
N LEU A 251 2.85 34.90 11.15
CA LEU A 251 2.85 34.65 9.71
C LEU A 251 3.11 35.92 8.88
N ALA A 252 2.65 37.09 9.33
CA ALA A 252 2.92 38.38 8.69
C ALA A 252 4.42 38.75 8.76
N ALA A 253 5.11 38.43 9.86
CA ALA A 253 6.56 38.62 9.97
C ALA A 253 7.36 37.67 9.05
N HIS A 254 6.81 36.49 8.76
CA HIS A 254 7.47 35.43 7.97
C HIS A 254 6.94 35.27 6.54
N VAL A 255 6.26 36.28 5.99
CA VAL A 255 5.78 36.28 4.58
C VAL A 255 6.91 36.00 3.58
N GLY A 256 8.12 36.50 3.85
CA GLY A 256 9.30 36.22 3.02
C GLY A 256 9.68 34.74 3.02
N ASP A 257 9.82 34.15 4.20
CA ASP A 257 10.25 32.75 4.37
C ASP A 257 9.21 31.75 3.84
N PHE A 258 7.92 32.05 4.04
CA PHE A 258 6.84 31.16 3.61
C PHE A 258 6.50 31.32 2.12
N GLY A 259 6.36 32.56 1.64
CA GLY A 259 5.99 32.85 0.24
C GLY A 259 7.13 32.68 -0.75
N TYR A 260 8.39 32.71 -0.30
CA TYR A 260 9.58 32.63 -1.14
C TYR A 260 10.63 31.67 -0.55
N PRO A 261 10.32 30.36 -0.44
CA PRO A 261 11.21 29.37 0.21
C PRO A 261 12.57 29.22 -0.50
N ASN A 262 12.67 29.63 -1.77
CA ASN A 262 13.89 29.63 -2.57
C ASN A 262 14.65 30.98 -2.55
N GLY A 263 14.19 31.95 -1.77
CA GLY A 263 14.74 33.32 -1.70
C GLY A 263 13.89 34.36 -2.44
N ALA A 264 13.94 35.61 -1.99
CA ALA A 264 13.02 36.68 -2.40
C ALA A 264 13.10 37.09 -3.89
N ASP A 265 14.21 36.78 -4.58
CA ASP A 265 14.40 37.03 -6.01
C ASP A 265 13.97 35.83 -6.90
N GLN A 266 13.52 34.72 -6.29
CA GLN A 266 13.03 33.54 -6.99
C GLN A 266 11.51 33.58 -7.16
N ALA A 267 10.97 32.62 -7.92
CA ALA A 267 9.54 32.43 -8.06
C ALA A 267 8.87 32.21 -6.69
N PRO A 268 7.71 32.84 -6.43
CA PRO A 268 6.95 32.56 -5.21
C PRO A 268 6.41 31.13 -5.20
N ASP A 269 6.12 30.64 -4.00
CA ASP A 269 5.20 29.53 -3.80
C ASP A 269 3.77 30.10 -3.77
N ALA A 270 3.02 29.92 -4.87
CA ALA A 270 1.67 30.47 -4.98
C ALA A 270 0.73 29.95 -3.90
N THR A 271 0.89 28.69 -3.47
CA THR A 271 0.07 28.05 -2.44
C THR A 271 0.29 28.70 -1.07
N ALA A 272 1.55 29.00 -0.72
CA ALA A 272 1.90 29.74 0.49
C ALA A 272 1.37 31.18 0.47
N VAL A 273 1.56 31.89 -0.65
CA VAL A 273 1.06 33.26 -0.86
C VAL A 273 -0.47 33.30 -0.77
N ALA A 274 -1.17 32.33 -1.35
CA ALA A 274 -2.61 32.18 -1.27
C ALA A 274 -3.08 31.96 0.18
N ARG A 275 -2.43 31.06 0.94
CA ARG A 275 -2.73 30.87 2.37
C ARG A 275 -2.53 32.16 3.17
N LEU A 276 -1.45 32.90 2.93
CA LEU A 276 -1.22 34.19 3.59
C LEU A 276 -2.29 35.25 3.25
N ALA A 277 -2.68 35.36 1.98
CA ALA A 277 -3.72 36.29 1.53
C ALA A 277 -5.10 35.94 2.10
N LEU A 278 -5.45 34.65 2.11
CA LEU A 278 -6.68 34.14 2.73
C LEU A 278 -6.69 34.40 4.25
N LEU A 279 -5.56 34.26 4.93
CA LEU A 279 -5.46 34.58 6.36
C LEU A 279 -5.65 36.07 6.64
N ALA A 280 -5.10 36.95 5.82
CA ALA A 280 -5.35 38.38 5.93
C ALA A 280 -6.85 38.69 5.80
N GLU A 281 -7.49 38.18 4.74
CA GLU A 281 -8.94 38.31 4.50
C GLU A 281 -9.81 37.71 5.62
N VAL A 282 -9.41 36.59 6.20
CA VAL A 282 -10.10 35.96 7.34
C VAL A 282 -9.98 36.83 8.60
N THR A 283 -8.84 37.49 8.82
CA THR A 283 -8.53 38.26 10.03
C THR A 283 -8.78 39.77 9.92
N GLU A 284 -9.42 40.20 8.82
CA GLU A 284 -9.69 41.62 8.50
C GLU A 284 -8.41 42.47 8.38
N ARG A 285 -7.32 41.87 7.90
CA ARG A 285 -6.09 42.56 7.48
C ARG A 285 -6.07 42.68 5.96
N ASP A 286 -5.36 43.67 5.44
CA ASP A 286 -5.23 43.87 3.99
C ASP A 286 -4.22 42.88 3.37
N PRO A 287 -4.63 41.96 2.48
CA PRO A 287 -3.71 41.07 1.77
C PRO A 287 -2.75 41.82 0.83
N ARG A 288 -3.00 43.10 0.53
CA ARG A 288 -2.10 43.96 -0.27
C ARG A 288 -0.97 44.57 0.54
N ALA A 289 -0.97 44.40 1.87
CA ALA A 289 0.02 44.97 2.77
C ALA A 289 0.60 43.97 3.79
N LEU A 290 0.16 42.71 3.77
CA LEU A 290 0.59 41.71 4.76
C LEU A 290 2.11 41.45 4.64
N GLY A 291 2.83 41.60 5.76
CA GLY A 291 4.29 41.50 5.77
C GLY A 291 5.02 42.51 4.87
N GLY A 292 4.36 43.63 4.54
CA GLY A 292 4.90 44.65 3.64
C GLY A 292 4.91 44.25 2.16
N ARG A 293 4.10 43.26 1.75
CA ARG A 293 3.98 42.82 0.36
C ARG A 293 2.52 42.79 -0.10
N ASP A 294 2.31 43.05 -1.39
CA ASP A 294 1.01 42.85 -2.03
C ASP A 294 0.89 41.41 -2.54
N LEU A 295 0.24 40.56 -1.75
CA LEU A 295 0.08 39.13 -2.06
C LEU A 295 -0.88 38.91 -3.25
N VAL A 296 -1.78 39.85 -3.48
CA VAL A 296 -2.78 39.82 -4.55
C VAL A 296 -2.09 40.12 -5.90
N ASP A 297 -1.23 41.13 -5.92
CA ASP A 297 -0.36 41.46 -7.04
C ASP A 297 0.65 40.33 -7.34
N VAL A 298 1.24 39.72 -6.30
CA VAL A 298 2.16 38.57 -6.44
C VAL A 298 1.47 37.38 -7.12
N LEU A 299 0.26 36.99 -6.70
CA LEU A 299 -0.49 35.93 -7.37
C LEU A 299 -0.83 36.31 -8.81
N THR A 300 -1.35 37.53 -9.03
CA THR A 300 -1.79 37.99 -10.35
C THR A 300 -0.64 38.04 -11.37
N LYS A 301 0.57 38.42 -10.95
CA LYS A 301 1.77 38.49 -11.82
C LYS A 301 2.46 37.16 -12.07
N ASN A 302 2.14 36.11 -11.29
CA ASN A 302 2.78 34.79 -11.40
C ASN A 302 1.84 33.72 -11.98
N VAL A 303 0.93 34.12 -12.87
CA VAL A 303 0.14 33.19 -13.70
C VAL A 303 0.93 32.78 -14.94
N CYS A 304 1.06 31.46 -15.16
CA CYS A 304 1.74 30.85 -16.28
C CYS A 304 1.04 31.16 -17.60
N ALA A 305 1.74 31.83 -18.53
CA ALA A 305 1.18 32.19 -19.84
C ALA A 305 1.02 30.98 -20.79
N ALA A 306 1.81 29.93 -20.58
CA ALA A 306 1.81 28.65 -21.29
C ALA A 306 2.40 27.55 -20.41
N GLY A 307 2.14 26.28 -20.73
CA GLY A 307 2.85 25.13 -20.16
C GLY A 307 3.98 24.62 -21.07
N PRO A 308 4.64 23.51 -20.68
CA PRO A 308 5.78 22.92 -21.41
C PRO A 308 5.47 22.50 -22.85
N GLU A 309 4.20 22.30 -23.20
CA GLU A 309 3.71 22.02 -24.55
C GLU A 309 4.02 23.14 -25.56
N SER A 310 4.29 24.36 -25.08
CA SER A 310 4.67 25.51 -25.92
C SER A 310 6.13 25.52 -26.39
N GLY A 311 6.96 24.61 -25.90
CA GLY A 311 8.42 24.58 -26.14
C GLY A 311 9.23 25.46 -25.18
N ASP A 312 8.65 26.55 -24.67
CA ASP A 312 9.24 27.42 -23.65
C ASP A 312 8.73 27.06 -22.24
N ALA A 313 9.18 25.90 -21.73
CA ALA A 313 8.75 25.38 -20.43
C ALA A 313 9.19 26.28 -19.25
N GLN A 314 8.30 27.16 -18.78
CA GLN A 314 8.52 27.94 -17.57
C GLN A 314 8.58 27.01 -16.33
N PRO A 315 9.66 27.03 -15.54
CA PRO A 315 9.77 26.17 -14.36
C PRO A 315 8.68 26.49 -13.33
N GLY A 316 7.94 25.45 -12.92
CA GLY A 316 6.81 25.55 -12.00
C GLY A 316 5.42 25.66 -12.68
N CYS A 317 5.33 25.41 -13.99
CA CYS A 317 4.07 25.42 -14.76
C CYS A 317 3.82 24.06 -15.44
N THR A 318 2.59 23.57 -15.41
CA THR A 318 2.11 22.36 -16.09
C THR A 318 1.30 22.67 -17.36
N ALA A 319 0.54 23.78 -17.32
CA ALA A 319 -0.31 24.28 -18.39
C ALA A 319 -0.48 25.81 -18.32
N LYS A 320 -1.07 26.40 -19.37
CA LYS A 320 -1.54 27.79 -19.34
C LYS A 320 -2.58 28.00 -18.23
N GLY A 321 -2.44 29.08 -17.47
CA GLY A 321 -3.38 29.44 -16.40
C GLY A 321 -3.05 28.85 -15.02
N ASP A 322 -2.01 28.03 -14.89
CA ASP A 322 -1.48 27.66 -13.59
C ASP A 322 -0.96 28.89 -12.83
N PHE A 323 -1.11 28.93 -11.51
CA PHE A 323 -0.26 29.76 -10.67
C PHE A 323 1.10 29.08 -10.49
N ARG A 324 2.18 29.82 -10.71
CA ARG A 324 3.53 29.29 -10.70
C ARG A 324 3.87 28.64 -9.35
N SER A 325 4.41 27.43 -9.41
CA SER A 325 4.77 26.60 -8.24
C SER A 325 3.59 26.11 -7.39
N ALA A 326 2.32 26.27 -7.82
CA ALA A 326 1.16 25.79 -7.06
C ALA A 326 1.20 24.27 -6.76
N SER A 327 1.88 23.50 -7.62
CA SER A 327 2.26 22.08 -7.48
C SER A 327 1.11 21.05 -7.44
N TYR A 328 -0.04 21.42 -6.89
CA TYR A 328 -1.25 20.59 -6.75
C TYR A 328 -2.51 21.43 -7.00
N THR A 329 -3.62 20.77 -7.29
CA THR A 329 -4.93 21.41 -7.54
C THR A 329 -5.43 22.19 -6.33
N GLU A 330 -5.09 21.78 -5.10
CA GLU A 330 -5.36 22.56 -3.88
C GLU A 330 -4.77 23.97 -3.98
N GLY A 331 -3.50 24.08 -4.38
CA GLY A 331 -2.79 25.35 -4.51
C GLY A 331 -3.37 26.26 -5.59
N GLN A 332 -3.77 25.67 -6.73
CA GLN A 332 -4.48 26.38 -7.80
C GLN A 332 -5.81 26.94 -7.29
N ALA A 333 -6.61 26.13 -6.60
CA ALA A 333 -7.92 26.51 -6.08
C ALA A 333 -7.84 27.59 -4.99
N LEU A 334 -6.91 27.44 -4.04
CA LEU A 334 -6.66 28.43 -2.99
C LEU A 334 -6.18 29.76 -3.58
N SER A 335 -5.38 29.74 -4.65
CA SER A 335 -4.91 30.96 -5.33
C SER A 335 -6.03 31.71 -6.04
N VAL A 336 -6.93 31.00 -6.75
CA VAL A 336 -8.15 31.60 -7.31
C VAL A 336 -9.04 32.18 -6.18
N LEU A 337 -9.20 31.44 -5.08
CA LEU A 337 -10.00 31.89 -3.93
C LEU A 337 -9.44 33.14 -3.25
N ALA A 338 -8.11 33.24 -3.12
CA ALA A 338 -7.44 34.40 -2.55
C ALA A 338 -7.74 35.68 -3.33
N LEU A 339 -7.67 35.62 -4.67
CA LEU A 339 -8.03 36.75 -5.54
C LEU A 339 -9.52 37.12 -5.40
N LEU A 340 -10.42 36.13 -5.46
CA LEU A 340 -11.87 36.32 -5.30
C LEU A 340 -12.23 36.96 -3.95
N ARG A 341 -11.53 36.59 -2.87
CA ARG A 341 -11.74 37.16 -1.54
C ARG A 341 -11.19 38.57 -1.40
N ALA A 342 -10.02 38.84 -1.98
CA ALA A 342 -9.43 40.18 -2.06
C ALA A 342 -10.21 41.17 -2.95
N GLY A 343 -11.37 40.78 -3.50
CA GLY A 343 -12.20 41.61 -4.39
C GLY A 343 -11.62 41.81 -5.79
N VAL A 344 -10.69 40.95 -6.22
CA VAL A 344 -10.08 41.00 -7.56
C VAL A 344 -10.68 39.90 -8.42
N ALA A 345 -11.10 40.25 -9.64
CA ALA A 345 -11.48 39.25 -10.64
C ALA A 345 -10.24 38.41 -11.01
N PRO A 346 -10.23 37.08 -10.77
CA PRO A 346 -9.11 36.24 -11.17
C PRO A 346 -8.93 36.30 -12.70
N PRO A 347 -7.69 36.18 -13.22
CA PRO A 347 -7.49 36.02 -14.65
C PRO A 347 -8.26 34.79 -15.14
N ALA A 348 -9.13 34.94 -16.14
CA ALA A 348 -10.09 33.90 -16.55
C ALA A 348 -9.44 32.53 -16.77
N THR A 349 -8.25 32.51 -17.36
CA THR A 349 -7.44 31.29 -17.59
C THR A 349 -7.12 30.50 -16.33
N THR A 350 -7.07 31.13 -15.15
CA THR A 350 -6.84 30.44 -13.86
C THR A 350 -8.07 29.72 -13.34
N VAL A 351 -9.26 30.22 -13.70
CA VAL A 351 -10.56 29.61 -13.38
C VAL A 351 -10.91 28.54 -14.41
N ASP A 352 -10.68 28.80 -15.69
CA ASP A 352 -10.73 27.80 -16.76
C ASP A 352 -9.80 26.61 -16.46
N ARG A 353 -8.62 26.87 -15.86
CA ARG A 353 -7.69 25.81 -15.47
C ARG A 353 -8.29 24.86 -14.42
N LEU A 354 -9.15 25.35 -13.52
CA LEU A 354 -9.85 24.49 -12.55
C LEU A 354 -10.87 23.57 -13.24
N THR A 355 -11.55 24.02 -14.30
CA THR A 355 -12.48 23.17 -15.07
C THR A 355 -11.74 22.13 -15.91
N GLN A 356 -10.53 22.43 -16.38
CA GLN A 356 -9.66 21.47 -17.10
C GLN A 356 -9.12 20.32 -16.22
N LEU A 357 -9.23 20.44 -14.90
CA LEU A 357 -8.83 19.40 -13.94
C LEU A 357 -10.01 18.49 -13.55
N GLN A 358 -11.20 18.72 -14.12
CA GLN A 358 -12.37 17.89 -13.93
C GLN A 358 -12.32 16.65 -14.83
N CYS A 359 -12.44 15.49 -14.20
CA CYS A 359 -12.52 14.18 -14.83
C CYS A 359 -13.92 13.94 -15.40
N LYS A 360 -14.06 12.93 -16.28
CA LYS A 360 -15.32 12.64 -16.99
C LYS A 360 -16.50 12.30 -16.07
N ASP A 361 -16.23 11.75 -14.89
CA ASP A 361 -17.22 11.41 -13.86
C ASP A 361 -17.71 12.63 -13.05
N GLY A 362 -17.11 13.81 -13.29
CA GLY A 362 -17.34 15.06 -12.57
C GLY A 362 -16.42 15.28 -11.37
N GLY A 363 -15.64 14.28 -10.96
CA GLY A 363 -14.60 14.39 -9.95
C GLY A 363 -13.46 15.29 -10.43
N ILE A 364 -12.65 15.80 -9.52
CA ILE A 364 -11.57 16.74 -9.83
C ILE A 364 -10.29 16.20 -9.20
N THR A 365 -9.24 16.08 -10.01
CA THR A 365 -8.00 15.42 -9.60
C THR A 365 -7.12 16.31 -8.74
N SER A 366 -6.47 15.74 -7.71
CA SER A 366 -5.57 16.45 -6.79
C SER A 366 -4.28 16.94 -7.41
N ILE A 367 -3.83 16.34 -8.52
CA ILE A 367 -2.61 16.68 -9.24
C ILE A 367 -2.88 17.58 -10.44
N LEU A 368 -1.94 18.47 -10.77
CA LEU A 368 -2.05 19.35 -11.94
C LEU A 368 -1.73 18.58 -13.24
N ILE A 369 -2.73 17.90 -13.80
CA ILE A 369 -2.62 17.14 -15.07
C ILE A 369 -2.71 18.03 -16.31
N ARG A 370 -2.08 17.61 -17.40
CA ARG A 370 -2.27 18.20 -18.73
C ARG A 370 -3.51 17.63 -19.43
N ALA A 371 -3.97 18.32 -20.46
CA ALA A 371 -5.07 17.84 -21.29
C ALA A 371 -4.73 16.47 -21.93
N GLY A 372 -5.55 15.46 -21.64
CA GLY A 372 -5.39 14.09 -22.14
C GLY A 372 -4.52 13.17 -21.27
N GLU A 373 -3.94 13.66 -20.16
CA GLU A 373 -3.34 12.80 -19.14
C GLU A 373 -4.42 12.10 -18.29
N TYR A 374 -4.04 11.04 -17.58
CA TYR A 374 -4.95 10.27 -16.73
C TYR A 374 -5.54 11.15 -15.62
N CYS A 375 -6.87 11.17 -15.51
CA CYS A 375 -7.60 11.96 -14.53
C CYS A 375 -8.32 11.01 -13.56
N ASP A 376 -7.89 11.03 -12.30
CA ASP A 376 -8.55 10.36 -11.17
C ASP A 376 -8.96 11.43 -10.16
N GLY A 377 -10.28 11.56 -9.95
CA GLY A 377 -10.87 12.61 -9.13
C GLY A 377 -11.08 12.14 -7.69
N ASP A 378 -10.81 13.03 -6.71
CA ASP A 378 -11.03 12.73 -5.29
C ASP A 378 -12.04 13.70 -4.66
N ALA A 379 -12.74 13.25 -3.62
CA ALA A 379 -13.81 14.03 -3.00
C ALA A 379 -13.32 15.26 -2.21
N ALA A 380 -12.08 15.29 -1.73
CA ALA A 380 -11.52 16.45 -1.03
C ALA A 380 -11.27 17.60 -2.01
N THR A 381 -10.54 17.32 -3.08
CA THR A 381 -10.24 18.26 -4.16
C THR A 381 -11.50 18.70 -4.88
N THR A 382 -12.41 17.76 -5.19
CA THR A 382 -13.71 18.08 -5.81
C THR A 382 -14.53 19.03 -4.94
N GLY A 383 -14.59 18.81 -3.62
CA GLY A 383 -15.25 19.72 -2.69
C GLY A 383 -14.64 21.13 -2.68
N LEU A 384 -13.31 21.23 -2.56
CA LEU A 384 -12.62 22.51 -2.56
C LEU A 384 -12.80 23.27 -3.90
N VAL A 385 -12.63 22.61 -5.04
CA VAL A 385 -12.74 23.27 -6.35
C VAL A 385 -14.19 23.64 -6.67
N ALA A 386 -15.18 22.82 -6.31
CA ALA A 386 -16.59 23.17 -6.47
C ALA A 386 -16.96 24.43 -5.67
N LEU A 387 -16.46 24.59 -4.44
CA LEU A 387 -16.62 25.81 -3.63
C LEU A 387 -16.05 27.04 -4.33
N VAL A 388 -14.85 26.92 -4.91
CA VAL A 388 -14.15 28.03 -5.57
C VAL A 388 -14.81 28.41 -6.90
N LEU A 389 -15.18 27.43 -7.73
CA LEU A 389 -15.92 27.66 -8.98
C LEU A 389 -17.31 28.27 -8.71
N HIS A 390 -18.02 27.79 -7.68
CA HIS A 390 -19.31 28.37 -7.28
C HIS A 390 -19.16 29.83 -6.79
N LYS A 391 -18.06 30.15 -6.09
CA LYS A 391 -17.74 31.53 -5.69
C LYS A 391 -17.33 32.42 -6.88
N ALA A 392 -16.67 31.86 -7.90
CA ALA A 392 -16.29 32.59 -9.11
C ALA A 392 -17.53 32.93 -9.97
N GLY A 393 -18.46 31.98 -10.09
CA GLY A 393 -19.63 32.07 -10.97
C GLY A 393 -19.29 31.82 -12.45
N GLY A 394 -20.30 31.58 -13.28
CA GLY A 394 -20.13 31.40 -14.73
C GLY A 394 -19.63 30.01 -15.18
N HIS A 395 -19.45 29.08 -14.25
CA HIS A 395 -19.01 27.70 -14.51
C HIS A 395 -20.01 26.67 -13.95
N ASP A 396 -21.31 26.97 -14.08
CA ASP A 396 -22.40 26.20 -13.44
C ASP A 396 -22.44 24.73 -13.87
N ASP A 397 -22.06 24.42 -15.12
CA ASP A 397 -21.94 23.04 -15.60
C ASP A 397 -20.85 22.27 -14.83
N ALA A 398 -19.65 22.85 -14.67
CA ALA A 398 -18.56 22.19 -13.95
C ALA A 398 -18.89 22.01 -12.45
N VAL A 399 -19.53 23.01 -11.84
CA VAL A 399 -20.06 22.93 -10.47
C VAL A 399 -21.12 21.83 -10.36
N THR A 400 -22.01 21.70 -11.35
CA THR A 400 -23.04 20.66 -11.39
C THR A 400 -22.45 19.26 -11.51
N HIS A 401 -21.44 19.05 -12.37
CA HIS A 401 -20.74 17.78 -12.48
C HIS A 401 -20.00 17.42 -11.17
N ALA A 402 -19.32 18.38 -10.54
CA ALA A 402 -18.66 18.18 -9.25
C ALA A 402 -19.67 17.83 -8.13
N ARG A 403 -20.81 18.51 -8.09
CA ARG A 403 -21.93 18.21 -7.19
C ARG A 403 -22.49 16.80 -7.41
N THR A 404 -22.62 16.38 -8.68
CA THR A 404 -23.10 15.04 -9.05
C THR A 404 -22.10 13.96 -8.63
N TYR A 405 -20.79 14.17 -8.84
CA TYR A 405 -19.74 13.29 -8.33
C TYR A 405 -19.84 13.17 -6.79
N LEU A 406 -19.85 14.30 -6.06
CA LEU A 406 -19.97 14.26 -4.59
C LEU A 406 -21.27 13.58 -4.12
N THR A 407 -22.37 13.75 -4.85
CA THR A 407 -23.64 13.06 -4.56
C THR A 407 -23.55 11.55 -4.73
N LYS A 408 -22.85 11.06 -5.77
CA LYS A 408 -22.61 9.63 -6.04
C LYS A 408 -21.57 9.01 -5.11
N THR A 409 -20.54 9.77 -4.73
CA THR A 409 -19.40 9.30 -3.93
C THR A 409 -19.68 9.29 -2.42
N GLN A 410 -20.76 9.94 -1.97
CA GLN A 410 -21.15 9.96 -0.56
C GLN A 410 -21.66 8.59 -0.08
N ARG A 411 -21.02 8.01 0.93
CA ARG A 411 -21.49 6.80 1.62
C ARG A 411 -22.79 7.05 2.39
N ALA A 412 -23.59 5.99 2.57
CA ALA A 412 -24.86 6.05 3.28
C ALA A 412 -24.75 6.57 4.74
N ASP A 413 -23.61 6.35 5.41
CA ASP A 413 -23.33 6.85 6.75
C ASP A 413 -22.90 8.33 6.81
N GLY A 414 -22.77 8.98 5.65
CA GLY A 414 -22.40 10.38 5.45
C GLY A 414 -20.95 10.60 5.00
N ALA A 415 -20.10 9.57 5.08
CA ALA A 415 -18.66 9.68 4.80
C ALA A 415 -18.33 9.87 3.32
N PHE A 416 -17.12 10.34 3.06
CA PHE A 416 -16.48 10.35 1.75
C PHE A 416 -15.16 9.59 1.78
N PRO A 417 -14.86 8.74 0.78
CA PRO A 417 -13.56 8.10 0.65
C PRO A 417 -12.45 9.11 0.36
N GLY A 418 -11.23 8.80 0.79
CA GLY A 418 -10.05 9.64 0.54
C GLY A 418 -9.53 9.58 -0.90
N TYR A 419 -9.88 8.54 -1.65
CA TYR A 419 -9.49 8.32 -3.06
C TYR A 419 -10.44 7.29 -3.72
N THR A 420 -10.45 7.25 -5.05
CA THR A 420 -11.29 6.35 -5.84
C THR A 420 -11.07 4.87 -5.48
N GLY A 421 -12.16 4.16 -5.19
CA GLY A 421 -12.13 2.75 -4.81
C GLY A 421 -11.80 2.46 -3.33
N SER A 422 -11.48 3.48 -2.51
CA SER A 422 -11.36 3.27 -1.06
C SER A 422 -12.71 2.91 -0.44
N SER A 423 -12.70 1.92 0.47
CA SER A 423 -13.86 1.61 1.30
C SER A 423 -13.88 2.39 2.62
N SER A 424 -12.79 3.04 3.04
CA SER A 424 -12.72 3.83 4.29
C SER A 424 -13.20 5.26 4.12
N GLY A 425 -13.79 5.84 5.16
CA GLY A 425 -14.11 7.26 5.21
C GLY A 425 -12.90 8.09 5.60
N SER A 426 -12.61 9.15 4.83
CA SER A 426 -11.55 10.10 5.11
C SER A 426 -12.10 11.37 5.73
N VAL A 427 -11.47 11.86 6.80
CA VAL A 427 -11.90 13.07 7.52
C VAL A 427 -11.77 14.29 6.62
N THR A 428 -10.65 14.45 5.91
CA THR A 428 -10.39 15.60 5.04
C THR A 428 -11.36 15.64 3.85
N ALA A 429 -11.60 14.49 3.20
CA ALA A 429 -12.56 14.39 2.10
C ALA A 429 -13.99 14.69 2.58
N THR A 430 -14.41 14.07 3.68
CA THR A 430 -15.74 14.30 4.26
C THR A 430 -15.95 15.76 4.65
N ALA A 431 -14.91 16.42 5.17
CA ALA A 431 -14.96 17.82 5.57
C ALA A 431 -15.06 18.80 4.40
N TYR A 432 -14.25 18.66 3.34
CA TYR A 432 -14.35 19.54 2.17
C TYR A 432 -15.64 19.29 1.38
N ALA A 433 -16.05 18.03 1.23
CA ALA A 433 -17.33 17.68 0.61
C ALA A 433 -18.54 18.25 1.39
N ALA A 434 -18.52 18.18 2.74
CA ALA A 434 -19.57 18.78 3.57
C ALA A 434 -19.68 20.31 3.41
N GLN A 435 -18.54 21.00 3.32
CA GLN A 435 -18.52 22.45 3.05
C GLN A 435 -19.12 22.77 1.68
N ALA A 436 -18.71 22.03 0.63
CA ALA A 436 -19.20 22.19 -0.73
C ALA A 436 -20.70 21.94 -0.85
N LEU A 437 -21.17 20.78 -0.37
CA LEU A 437 -22.58 20.42 -0.40
C LEU A 437 -23.45 21.43 0.36
N ARG A 438 -22.96 21.98 1.49
CA ARG A 438 -23.69 23.01 2.22
C ARG A 438 -23.82 24.32 1.41
N ALA A 439 -22.73 24.75 0.77
CA ALA A 439 -22.73 25.95 -0.08
C ALA A 439 -23.64 25.79 -1.31
N LEU A 440 -23.68 24.58 -1.88
CA LEU A 440 -24.50 24.22 -3.05
C LEU A 440 -25.98 23.90 -2.71
N GLY A 441 -26.37 24.00 -1.43
CA GLY A 441 -27.75 23.82 -0.97
C GLY A 441 -28.15 22.38 -0.59
N ASP A 442 -27.26 21.40 -0.70
CA ASP A 442 -27.47 20.01 -0.28
C ASP A 442 -27.32 19.82 1.23
N THR A 443 -28.05 20.63 2.01
CA THR A 443 -27.91 20.72 3.47
C THR A 443 -28.01 19.37 4.17
N LYS A 444 -28.97 18.52 3.81
CA LYS A 444 -29.11 17.16 4.38
C LYS A 444 -27.87 16.28 4.16
N ARG A 445 -27.22 16.37 3.00
CA ARG A 445 -26.00 15.62 2.68
C ARG A 445 -24.82 16.14 3.47
N ALA A 446 -24.70 17.46 3.59
CA ALA A 446 -23.70 18.10 4.45
C ALA A 446 -23.93 17.80 5.94
N ASP A 447 -25.18 17.74 6.42
CA ASP A 447 -25.53 17.42 7.81
C ASP A 447 -25.19 15.95 8.14
N ALA A 448 -25.41 15.01 7.22
CA ALA A 448 -24.97 13.61 7.37
C ALA A 448 -23.44 13.49 7.42
N ALA A 449 -22.72 14.23 6.58
CA ALA A 449 -21.25 14.28 6.58
C ALA A 449 -20.68 14.90 7.87
N VAL A 450 -21.25 16.00 8.37
CA VAL A 450 -20.88 16.57 9.68
C VAL A 450 -21.27 15.64 10.83
N GLY A 451 -22.38 14.90 10.71
CA GLY A 451 -22.76 13.84 11.65
C GLY A 451 -21.77 12.68 11.66
N TRP A 452 -21.20 12.31 10.52
CA TRP A 452 -20.11 11.34 10.44
C TRP A 452 -18.84 11.86 11.11
N LEU A 453 -18.43 13.10 10.83
CA LEU A 453 -17.28 13.75 11.49
C LEU A 453 -17.47 13.78 13.02
N SER A 454 -18.65 14.15 13.50
CA SER A 454 -18.99 14.17 14.93
C SER A 454 -18.73 12.82 15.62
N ARG A 455 -18.98 11.70 14.95
CA ARG A 455 -18.73 10.33 15.47
C ARG A 455 -17.25 9.92 15.44
N HIS A 456 -16.43 10.56 14.61
CA HIS A 456 -15.00 10.28 14.44
C HIS A 456 -14.08 11.33 15.08
N GLN A 457 -14.65 12.30 15.82
CA GLN A 457 -13.86 13.21 16.65
C GLN A 457 -13.29 12.44 17.85
N LEU A 458 -11.97 12.49 18.02
CA LEU A 458 -11.29 11.77 19.08
C LEU A 458 -11.51 12.44 20.43
N LYS A 459 -11.37 11.69 21.54
CA LYS A 459 -11.59 12.17 22.91
C LYS A 459 -10.76 13.42 23.28
N GLY A 460 -9.63 13.63 22.61
CA GLY A 460 -8.78 14.81 22.76
C GLY A 460 -9.24 16.07 21.98
N GLY A 461 -10.29 15.98 21.16
CA GLY A 461 -10.84 17.08 20.38
C GLY A 461 -10.36 17.16 18.92
N GLY A 462 -9.18 16.63 18.60
CA GLY A 462 -8.71 16.51 17.21
C GLY A 462 -9.33 15.32 16.46
N PHE A 463 -8.96 15.18 15.18
CA PHE A 463 -9.43 14.13 14.27
C PHE A 463 -8.24 13.38 13.65
N GLY A 464 -8.38 12.08 13.40
CA GLY A 464 -7.44 11.32 12.57
C GLY A 464 -7.52 11.70 11.08
N PHE A 465 -6.75 11.03 10.22
CA PHE A 465 -6.88 11.18 8.76
C PHE A 465 -8.04 10.31 8.23
N GLU A 466 -8.06 9.03 8.62
CA GLU A 466 -9.03 8.02 8.18
C GLU A 466 -9.92 7.51 9.32
N GLU A 467 -11.03 6.84 8.98
CA GLU A 467 -12.07 6.38 9.92
C GLU A 467 -11.56 5.49 11.06
N THR A 468 -10.43 4.79 10.86
CA THR A 468 -9.83 3.87 11.83
C THR A 468 -8.75 4.51 12.71
N ASP A 469 -8.37 5.76 12.46
CA ASP A 469 -7.24 6.40 13.14
C ASP A 469 -7.58 6.78 14.58
N THR A 470 -6.74 6.37 15.52
CA THR A 470 -6.93 6.67 16.96
C THR A 470 -6.21 7.92 17.44
N ASP A 471 -5.30 8.48 16.63
CA ASP A 471 -4.43 9.59 16.99
C ASP A 471 -4.78 10.85 16.18
N PRO A 472 -4.86 12.05 16.81
CA PRO A 472 -5.33 13.26 16.13
C PRO A 472 -4.22 13.94 15.30
N ALA A 473 -4.58 14.30 14.07
CA ALA A 473 -3.73 14.91 13.06
C ALA A 473 -4.05 16.40 12.81
N LEU A 474 -3.00 17.21 12.67
CA LEU A 474 -3.10 18.65 12.40
C LEU A 474 -3.61 19.00 11.00
N TYR A 475 -3.51 18.09 10.02
CA TYR A 475 -3.94 18.34 8.65
C TYR A 475 -5.47 18.12 8.49
N ALA A 476 -6.01 17.07 9.09
CA ALA A 476 -7.43 16.73 8.99
C ALA A 476 -8.33 17.55 9.96
N THR A 477 -7.78 18.00 11.09
CA THR A 477 -8.57 18.73 12.11
C THR A 477 -9.10 20.08 11.62
N PRO A 478 -8.32 20.97 10.96
CA PRO A 478 -8.81 22.26 10.48
C PRO A 478 -10.01 22.21 9.51
N PRO A 479 -10.00 21.44 8.40
CA PRO A 479 -11.17 21.37 7.52
C PRO A 479 -12.38 20.77 8.23
N ALA A 480 -12.20 19.78 9.12
CA ALA A 480 -13.28 19.21 9.92
C ALA A 480 -13.90 20.25 10.90
N VAL A 481 -13.08 21.16 11.45
CA VAL A 481 -13.55 22.30 12.25
C VAL A 481 -14.35 23.29 11.41
N LEU A 482 -13.91 23.63 10.19
CA LEU A 482 -14.66 24.51 9.29
C LEU A 482 -16.03 23.92 8.93
N ALA A 483 -16.05 22.64 8.53
CA ALA A 483 -17.28 21.90 8.23
C ALA A 483 -18.22 21.83 9.44
N GLY A 484 -17.69 21.53 10.63
CA GLY A 484 -18.43 21.47 11.89
C GLY A 484 -18.96 22.83 12.36
N ALA A 485 -18.27 23.92 12.03
CA ALA A 485 -18.72 25.30 12.28
C ALA A 485 -19.70 25.81 11.21
N GLY A 486 -20.05 24.99 10.20
CA GLY A 486 -20.97 25.36 9.14
C GLY A 486 -20.43 26.44 8.18
N THR A 487 -19.11 26.61 8.11
CA THR A 487 -18.43 27.64 7.30
C THR A 487 -17.43 27.00 6.34
N SER A 488 -16.79 27.81 5.50
CA SER A 488 -15.73 27.40 4.58
C SER A 488 -14.71 28.52 4.40
N LEU A 489 -13.56 28.24 3.78
CA LEU A 489 -12.60 29.30 3.42
C LEU A 489 -13.21 30.38 2.49
N VAL A 490 -14.33 30.09 1.80
CA VAL A 490 -15.07 31.09 1.00
C VAL A 490 -15.76 32.14 1.88
N THR A 491 -16.28 31.74 3.04
CA THR A 491 -17.16 32.55 3.89
C THR A 491 -16.57 32.92 5.26
N LEU A 492 -15.47 32.29 5.65
CA LEU A 492 -14.83 32.46 6.96
C LEU A 492 -14.41 33.92 7.21
N THR A 493 -14.77 34.46 8.36
CA THR A 493 -14.24 35.73 8.88
C THR A 493 -14.04 35.59 10.39
N ALA A 494 -13.13 36.36 10.97
CA ALA A 494 -12.89 36.40 12.41
C ALA A 494 -13.97 37.21 13.18
N LYS A 495 -15.09 37.62 12.55
CA LYS A 495 -16.19 38.29 13.24
C LYS A 495 -16.92 37.30 14.13
N LYS A 496 -16.79 37.47 15.45
CA LYS A 496 -17.36 36.59 16.47
C LYS A 496 -18.89 36.45 16.36
N PRO A 497 -19.41 35.21 16.34
CA PRO A 497 -20.66 34.87 17.02
C PRO A 497 -20.47 34.94 18.54
N VAL A 498 -21.56 35.14 19.31
CA VAL A 498 -21.52 35.37 20.77
C VAL A 498 -21.84 34.08 21.57
N PRO A 499 -20.98 33.65 22.52
CA PRO A 499 -21.29 32.58 23.49
C PRO A 499 -21.07 32.99 24.98
N PRO A 500 -21.67 32.28 25.98
CA PRO A 500 -21.52 32.59 27.41
C PRO A 500 -20.58 31.66 28.26
N SER A 501 -19.61 32.29 28.94
CA SER A 501 -18.98 32.09 30.28
C SER A 501 -18.76 30.70 30.99
N GLU A 502 -17.46 30.31 31.15
CA GLU A 502 -16.65 30.14 32.41
C GLU A 502 -17.06 29.27 33.66
N PRO A 503 -16.18 28.95 34.66
CA PRO A 503 -14.74 28.52 34.72
C PRO A 503 -14.47 27.36 35.78
N PRO A 504 -13.31 27.20 36.51
CA PRO A 504 -11.97 26.65 36.14
C PRO A 504 -11.37 25.58 37.12
N THR A 505 -10.17 25.01 36.84
CA THR A 505 -9.10 24.71 37.85
C THR A 505 -7.73 24.31 37.25
N LYS A 506 -6.63 24.43 38.03
CA LYS A 506 -5.20 24.18 37.69
C LYS A 506 -4.47 23.56 38.91
N PRO A 507 -3.48 22.64 38.76
CA PRO A 507 -2.07 22.95 39.12
C PRO A 507 -1.01 22.22 38.22
N THR A 508 -0.06 22.91 37.54
CA THR A 508 1.35 23.19 37.93
C THR A 508 2.31 21.99 38.17
N GLY A 509 3.41 21.92 37.38
CA GLY A 509 4.62 21.15 37.72
C GLY A 509 5.64 20.98 36.56
N SER A 510 6.85 21.52 36.71
CA SER A 510 8.05 21.19 35.89
C SER A 510 9.25 21.06 36.86
N PRO A 511 10.30 20.27 36.54
CA PRO A 511 11.47 20.89 35.90
C PRO A 511 12.28 20.01 34.90
N SER A 512 13.09 20.73 34.11
CA SER A 512 14.01 20.35 33.01
C SER A 512 15.12 19.32 33.28
N ALA A 513 15.54 18.59 32.22
CA ALA A 513 16.96 18.29 31.91
C ALA A 513 17.20 17.89 30.42
N PRO A 514 18.34 18.26 29.77
CA PRO A 514 18.72 17.90 28.39
C PRO A 514 19.76 16.76 28.30
N ALA A 515 20.16 16.17 27.15
CA ALA A 515 19.55 15.95 25.82
C ALA A 515 20.44 14.97 24.98
N PRO A 516 19.95 14.27 23.93
CA PRO A 516 20.74 13.30 23.15
C PRO A 516 21.16 13.80 21.74
N GLY A 517 22.38 13.48 21.30
CA GLY A 517 22.93 13.96 20.01
C GLY A 517 23.61 12.89 19.16
N VAL A 518 23.50 13.06 17.82
CA VAL A 518 24.10 12.23 16.74
C VAL A 518 23.35 10.92 16.40
N GLY A 519 22.04 10.98 16.26
CA GLY A 519 21.25 9.92 15.60
C GLY A 519 19.77 9.94 15.97
N PRO A 520 18.93 9.16 15.25
CA PRO A 520 17.55 8.91 15.65
C PRO A 520 17.45 8.12 16.96
N ASP A 521 16.30 8.19 17.63
CA ASP A 521 15.98 7.39 18.80
C ASP A 521 15.66 5.94 18.39
N LEU A 522 16.69 5.10 18.43
CA LEU A 522 16.59 3.69 18.08
C LEU A 522 15.66 2.88 19.02
N ARG A 523 15.40 3.35 20.25
CA ARG A 523 14.45 2.68 21.16
C ARG A 523 13.01 2.93 20.71
N LYS A 524 12.68 4.17 20.35
CA LYS A 524 11.39 4.47 19.70
C LYS A 524 11.25 3.74 18.38
N GLY A 525 12.31 3.73 17.56
CA GLY A 525 12.33 2.98 16.29
C GLY A 525 12.04 1.50 16.45
N VAL A 526 12.69 0.85 17.42
CA VAL A 526 12.40 -0.57 17.72
C VAL A 526 10.99 -0.76 18.30
N ALA A 527 10.52 0.13 19.18
CA ALA A 527 9.16 0.06 19.72
C ALA A 527 8.08 0.20 18.62
N TYR A 528 8.31 1.07 17.63
CA TYR A 528 7.46 1.16 16.44
C TYR A 528 7.45 -0.15 15.66
N LEU A 529 8.62 -0.70 15.34
CA LEU A 529 8.74 -1.95 14.59
C LEU A 529 8.11 -3.16 15.31
N THR A 530 8.19 -3.24 16.64
CA THR A 530 7.69 -4.42 17.39
C THR A 530 6.25 -4.30 17.89
N LYS A 531 5.64 -3.10 17.81
CA LYS A 531 4.23 -2.82 18.17
C LYS A 531 3.28 -3.81 17.48
N ALA A 532 2.29 -4.31 18.21
CA ALA A 532 1.40 -5.38 17.74
C ALA A 532 0.54 -5.01 16.51
N ALA A 533 0.29 -3.73 16.27
CA ALA A 533 -0.38 -3.22 15.07
C ALA A 533 0.48 -3.37 13.80
N ASN A 534 1.81 -3.33 13.95
CA ASN A 534 2.77 -3.37 12.85
C ASN A 534 3.27 -4.80 12.61
N LEU A 535 3.80 -5.44 13.66
CA LEU A 535 4.29 -6.81 13.59
C LEU A 535 3.20 -7.77 14.07
N LYS A 536 2.58 -8.46 13.12
CA LYS A 536 1.40 -9.32 13.32
C LYS A 536 1.79 -10.60 14.06
N GLN A 537 1.07 -10.91 15.14
CA GLN A 537 1.37 -12.03 16.08
C GLN A 537 2.77 -11.93 16.73
N GLY A 538 3.31 -10.71 16.79
CA GLY A 538 4.56 -10.36 16.09
C GLY A 538 5.57 -11.44 15.72
N GLN A 539 5.37 -11.94 14.51
CA GLN A 539 6.20 -12.88 13.77
C GLN A 539 6.51 -12.39 12.35
N TYR A 540 5.63 -11.58 11.73
CA TYR A 540 5.80 -11.05 10.38
C TYR A 540 5.12 -9.69 10.18
N TYR A 541 5.58 -8.90 9.20
CA TYR A 541 4.85 -7.75 8.66
C TYR A 541 3.99 -8.19 7.48
N THR A 542 2.88 -7.49 7.25
CA THR A 542 1.94 -7.79 6.17
C THR A 542 2.28 -7.01 4.89
N ALA A 543 1.77 -7.47 3.75
CA ALA A 543 2.00 -6.80 2.46
C ALA A 543 1.24 -5.46 2.28
N GLY A 544 0.41 -5.08 3.25
CA GLY A 544 -0.40 -3.87 3.24
C GLY A 544 -1.43 -3.88 4.39
N THR A 545 -2.01 -2.72 4.70
CA THR A 545 -3.02 -2.57 5.75
C THR A 545 -4.21 -3.51 5.50
N GLY A 546 -4.62 -4.25 6.55
CA GLY A 546 -5.69 -5.25 6.45
C GLY A 546 -5.28 -6.59 5.82
N SER A 547 -4.10 -6.73 5.21
CA SER A 547 -3.69 -7.97 4.55
C SER A 547 -3.47 -9.13 5.54
N ALA A 548 -3.88 -10.33 5.12
CA ALA A 548 -3.55 -11.55 5.83
C ALA A 548 -2.09 -11.99 5.59
N ARG A 549 -1.52 -11.63 4.44
CA ARG A 549 -0.30 -12.20 3.87
C ARG A 549 0.97 -11.48 4.26
N ALA A 550 2.02 -12.26 4.53
CA ALA A 550 3.31 -11.74 4.93
C ALA A 550 4.07 -11.13 3.74
N ASP A 551 4.67 -9.96 3.95
CA ASP A 551 5.85 -9.54 3.20
C ASP A 551 7.07 -10.14 3.92
N PHE A 552 7.49 -11.32 3.46
CA PHE A 552 8.67 -12.02 3.98
C PHE A 552 9.95 -11.20 3.79
N GLY A 553 10.04 -10.41 2.71
CA GLY A 553 11.18 -9.54 2.45
C GLY A 553 11.31 -8.43 3.50
N LEU A 554 10.21 -7.73 3.80
CA LEU A 554 10.13 -6.71 4.85
C LEU A 554 10.26 -7.31 6.26
N THR A 555 9.74 -8.52 6.47
CA THR A 555 9.90 -9.28 7.72
C THR A 555 11.37 -9.54 8.02
N ILE A 556 12.16 -9.91 7.01
CA ILE A 556 13.61 -10.07 7.14
C ILE A 556 14.30 -8.71 7.34
N ASP A 557 13.86 -7.62 6.70
CA ASP A 557 14.44 -6.27 6.92
C ASP A 557 14.26 -5.79 8.37
N GLY A 558 13.08 -6.01 8.96
CA GLY A 558 12.88 -5.73 10.39
C GLY A 558 13.72 -6.63 11.28
N ALA A 559 13.90 -7.90 10.93
CA ALA A 559 14.81 -8.78 11.66
C ALA A 559 16.27 -8.28 11.62
N TYR A 560 16.75 -7.76 10.47
CA TYR A 560 18.04 -7.07 10.40
C TYR A 560 18.10 -5.82 11.28
N ALA A 561 17.04 -5.00 11.30
CA ALA A 561 16.97 -3.79 12.13
C ALA A 561 17.04 -4.13 13.64
N LEU A 562 16.31 -5.15 14.08
CA LEU A 562 16.38 -5.65 15.46
C LEU A 562 17.75 -6.26 15.79
N ALA A 563 18.37 -6.98 14.84
CA ALA A 563 19.69 -7.57 15.02
C ALA A 563 20.80 -6.51 15.17
N ALA A 564 20.73 -5.45 14.38
CA ALA A 564 21.68 -4.33 14.38
C ALA A 564 21.58 -3.50 15.66
N THR A 565 20.35 -3.21 16.12
CA THR A 565 20.10 -2.41 17.32
C THR A 565 20.23 -3.19 18.63
N ALA A 566 19.91 -4.49 18.63
CA ALA A 566 19.90 -5.39 19.80
C ALA A 566 18.88 -5.05 20.91
N LEU A 567 17.95 -4.13 20.66
CA LEU A 567 17.05 -3.59 21.67
C LEU A 567 15.84 -4.49 21.97
N ASP A 568 15.49 -5.42 21.08
CA ASP A 568 14.44 -6.41 21.31
C ASP A 568 14.81 -7.79 20.70
N ASN A 569 15.63 -8.54 21.45
CA ASN A 569 16.08 -9.88 21.02
C ASN A 569 14.97 -10.95 21.15
N ALA A 570 13.93 -10.70 21.96
CA ALA A 570 12.82 -11.63 22.14
C ALA A 570 11.88 -11.60 20.92
N ARG A 571 11.60 -10.39 20.40
CA ARG A 571 10.85 -10.22 19.15
C ARG A 571 11.64 -10.64 17.92
N LEU A 572 12.94 -10.31 17.87
CA LEU A 572 13.85 -10.83 16.83
C LEU A 572 13.81 -12.35 16.77
N ARG A 573 13.89 -13.02 17.93
CA ARG A 573 13.74 -14.47 18.02
C ARG A 573 12.37 -14.95 17.52
N GLY A 574 11.28 -14.29 17.90
CA GLY A 574 9.94 -14.63 17.40
C GLY A 574 9.83 -14.61 15.87
N VAL A 575 10.41 -13.59 15.22
CA VAL A 575 10.48 -13.49 13.75
C VAL A 575 11.38 -14.57 13.14
N VAL A 576 12.58 -14.77 13.69
CA VAL A 576 13.54 -15.78 13.20
C VAL A 576 12.97 -17.19 13.34
N ASP A 577 12.38 -17.53 14.48
CA ASP A 577 11.82 -18.85 14.76
C ASP A 577 10.55 -19.10 13.92
N PHE A 578 9.79 -18.05 13.57
CA PHE A 578 8.70 -18.14 12.58
C PHE A 578 9.25 -18.51 11.19
N LEU A 579 10.30 -17.87 10.71
CA LEU A 579 10.91 -18.18 9.41
C LEU A 579 11.56 -19.58 9.41
N ASP A 580 12.32 -19.92 10.45
CA ASP A 580 13.10 -21.16 10.55
C ASP A 580 12.22 -22.40 10.70
N HIS A 581 11.06 -22.29 11.34
CA HIS A 581 10.09 -23.38 11.46
C HIS A 581 9.09 -23.46 10.29
N ARG A 582 9.27 -22.66 9.21
CA ARG A 582 8.31 -22.50 8.10
C ARG A 582 6.90 -22.16 8.59
N GLY A 583 6.84 -21.17 9.48
CA GLY A 583 5.61 -20.57 9.95
C GLY A 583 4.75 -20.09 8.78
N LYS A 584 3.45 -20.34 8.89
CA LYS A 584 2.47 -19.94 7.88
C LYS A 584 1.96 -18.54 8.17
N ASP A 585 1.89 -17.71 7.14
CA ASP A 585 1.15 -16.45 7.20
C ASP A 585 -0.37 -16.68 7.19
N GLY A 586 -1.15 -15.59 7.19
CA GLY A 586 -2.62 -15.69 7.19
C GLY A 586 -3.24 -16.25 5.90
N GLU A 587 -2.45 -16.51 4.85
CA GLU A 587 -2.86 -17.18 3.61
C GLU A 587 -2.30 -18.62 3.52
N GLY A 588 -1.62 -19.10 4.56
CA GLY A 588 -1.04 -20.44 4.61
C GLY A 588 0.34 -20.57 3.96
N ARG A 589 0.93 -19.47 3.48
CA ARG A 589 2.22 -19.41 2.77
C ARG A 589 3.37 -19.30 3.75
N THR A 590 4.56 -19.69 3.31
CA THR A 590 5.80 -19.78 4.10
C THR A 590 6.95 -19.03 3.43
N VAL A 591 8.11 -18.96 4.08
CA VAL A 591 9.33 -18.42 3.47
C VAL A 591 9.81 -19.25 2.27
N ASP A 592 9.42 -20.53 2.18
CA ASP A 592 9.75 -21.40 1.06
C ASP A 592 9.05 -20.90 -0.22
N ASP A 593 7.77 -20.51 -0.11
CA ASP A 593 6.97 -19.99 -1.23
C ASP A 593 7.50 -18.66 -1.77
N TRP A 594 8.06 -17.80 -0.90
CA TRP A 594 8.67 -16.53 -1.30
C TRP A 594 10.11 -16.67 -1.84
N THR A 595 10.83 -17.71 -1.42
CA THR A 595 12.18 -18.02 -1.94
C THR A 595 12.14 -18.93 -3.17
N GLY A 596 11.01 -19.57 -3.47
CA GLY A 596 10.87 -20.58 -4.52
C GLY A 596 11.69 -21.85 -4.28
N ILE A 597 12.21 -22.05 -3.06
CA ILE A 597 13.13 -23.17 -2.77
C ILE A 597 12.41 -24.52 -2.87
N GLY A 598 13.13 -25.53 -3.35
CA GLY A 598 12.53 -26.83 -3.69
C GLY A 598 11.84 -26.86 -5.06
N THR A 599 11.69 -25.72 -5.74
CA THR A 599 11.13 -25.61 -7.10
C THR A 599 12.22 -25.24 -8.13
N PRO A 600 11.95 -25.35 -9.46
CA PRO A 600 12.82 -24.81 -10.50
C PRO A 600 13.01 -23.27 -10.44
N TYR A 601 12.11 -22.58 -9.73
CA TYR A 601 11.99 -21.12 -9.66
C TYR A 601 12.71 -20.49 -8.45
N ALA A 602 13.59 -21.24 -7.78
CA ALA A 602 14.32 -20.79 -6.60
C ALA A 602 15.08 -19.46 -6.88
N ALA A 603 14.71 -18.41 -6.14
CA ALA A 603 15.13 -17.05 -6.38
C ALA A 603 16.36 -16.67 -5.55
N GLY A 604 17.51 -16.50 -6.20
CA GLY A 604 18.80 -16.25 -5.57
C GLY A 604 18.81 -15.02 -4.67
N GLY A 605 18.10 -13.95 -5.04
CA GLY A 605 17.95 -12.75 -4.20
C GLY A 605 17.26 -13.06 -2.87
N SER A 606 16.10 -13.72 -2.92
CA SER A 606 15.32 -14.11 -1.74
C SER A 606 16.07 -15.13 -0.88
N LEU A 607 16.67 -16.14 -1.50
CA LEU A 607 17.55 -17.12 -0.84
C LEU A 607 18.71 -16.44 -0.10
N GLY A 608 19.38 -15.51 -0.76
CA GLY A 608 20.48 -14.73 -0.21
C GLY A 608 20.06 -13.91 0.99
N LYS A 609 18.91 -13.23 0.89
CA LYS A 609 18.34 -12.45 1.99
C LYS A 609 18.00 -13.33 3.20
N THR A 610 17.41 -14.50 3.00
CA THR A 610 17.06 -15.43 4.08
C THR A 610 18.30 -16.06 4.73
N ALA A 611 19.26 -16.53 3.92
CA ALA A 611 20.50 -17.13 4.40
C ALA A 611 21.35 -16.12 5.22
N LEU A 612 21.49 -14.89 4.71
CA LEU A 612 22.23 -13.84 5.39
C LEU A 612 21.58 -13.43 6.72
N LEU A 613 20.23 -13.53 6.86
CA LEU A 613 19.57 -13.34 8.15
C LEU A 613 19.94 -14.46 9.12
N ALA A 614 19.86 -15.73 8.70
CA ALA A 614 20.21 -16.88 9.53
C ALA A 614 21.64 -16.71 10.10
N GLU A 615 22.60 -16.38 9.23
CA GLU A 615 23.98 -16.11 9.64
C GLU A 615 24.13 -14.85 10.51
N ALA A 616 23.32 -13.82 10.29
CA ALA A 616 23.33 -12.62 11.12
C ALA A 616 22.89 -12.95 12.55
N VAL A 617 21.95 -13.88 12.75
CA VAL A 617 21.46 -14.26 14.08
C VAL A 617 22.14 -15.49 14.70
N GLY A 618 23.13 -16.06 14.01
CA GLY A 618 23.89 -17.22 14.47
C GLY A 618 23.20 -18.57 14.27
N ARG A 619 22.17 -18.63 13.41
CA ARG A 619 21.59 -19.88 12.88
C ARG A 619 22.46 -20.39 11.72
N ASP A 620 22.42 -21.69 11.45
CA ASP A 620 23.13 -22.28 10.31
C ASP A 620 22.27 -22.16 9.03
N PRO A 621 22.69 -21.40 8.00
CA PRO A 621 21.93 -21.27 6.75
C PRO A 621 21.88 -22.58 5.93
N ARG A 622 22.63 -23.62 6.32
CA ARG A 622 22.54 -24.96 5.71
C ARG A 622 21.39 -25.81 6.27
N HIS A 623 20.76 -25.36 7.35
CA HIS A 623 19.69 -26.06 8.06
C HIS A 623 18.55 -25.11 8.43
N PHE A 624 18.38 -24.01 7.69
CA PHE A 624 17.39 -22.97 7.99
C PHE A 624 16.12 -23.17 7.16
N ALA A 625 14.94 -23.00 7.76
CA ALA A 625 13.66 -23.34 7.12
C ALA A 625 13.57 -24.83 6.66
N GLY A 626 14.43 -25.70 7.19
CA GLY A 626 14.55 -27.09 6.74
C GLY A 626 15.32 -27.31 5.43
N HIS A 627 16.04 -26.30 4.93
CA HIS A 627 16.79 -26.36 3.66
C HIS A 627 18.26 -25.95 3.81
N ASP A 628 19.09 -26.41 2.86
CA ASP A 628 20.43 -25.84 2.65
C ASP A 628 20.35 -24.66 1.67
N LEU A 629 20.18 -23.45 2.22
CA LEU A 629 20.07 -22.22 1.45
C LEU A 629 21.37 -21.88 0.71
N ILE A 630 22.52 -22.31 1.25
CA ILE A 630 23.84 -22.05 0.67
C ILE A 630 24.08 -22.94 -0.55
N ALA A 631 23.68 -24.22 -0.48
CA ALA A 631 23.69 -25.11 -1.64
C ALA A 631 22.64 -24.69 -2.69
N ALA A 632 21.49 -24.17 -2.28
CA ALA A 632 20.50 -23.60 -3.20
C ALA A 632 21.07 -22.38 -3.94
N LEU A 633 21.73 -21.45 -3.24
CA LEU A 633 22.44 -20.32 -3.83
C LEU A 633 23.52 -20.74 -4.82
N ALA A 634 24.32 -21.76 -4.48
CA ALA A 634 25.38 -22.26 -5.37
C ALA A 634 24.80 -22.83 -6.69
N LYS A 635 23.62 -23.46 -6.64
CA LYS A 635 22.89 -23.94 -7.83
C LYS A 635 22.21 -22.81 -8.61
N ALA A 636 21.95 -21.67 -7.98
CA ALA A 636 21.30 -20.51 -8.59
C ALA A 636 22.27 -19.62 -9.41
N VAL A 637 23.58 -19.89 -9.42
CA VAL A 637 24.54 -19.13 -10.23
C VAL A 637 24.33 -19.45 -11.72
N CYS A 638 24.09 -18.40 -12.52
CA CYS A 638 23.83 -18.51 -13.94
C CYS A 638 25.11 -18.77 -14.74
N ALA A 639 25.13 -19.87 -15.51
CA ALA A 639 26.27 -20.20 -16.39
C ALA A 639 26.31 -19.38 -17.69
N LYS A 640 25.23 -18.67 -18.02
CA LYS A 640 25.08 -17.76 -19.17
C LYS A 640 23.85 -16.87 -18.96
N PRO A 641 23.72 -15.71 -19.64
CA PRO A 641 22.46 -14.99 -19.69
C PRO A 641 21.34 -15.86 -20.27
N SER A 642 20.11 -15.66 -19.79
CA SER A 642 18.91 -16.25 -20.37
C SER A 642 18.51 -15.52 -21.66
N THR A 643 17.84 -16.24 -22.57
CA THR A 643 17.32 -15.67 -23.81
C THR A 643 15.82 -15.40 -23.66
N VAL A 644 15.40 -14.19 -24.07
CA VAL A 644 13.99 -13.76 -24.06
C VAL A 644 13.07 -14.86 -24.63
N PRO A 645 11.95 -15.18 -23.96
CA PRO A 645 11.34 -14.47 -22.83
C PRO A 645 11.87 -14.85 -21.44
N ASP A 646 12.74 -15.86 -21.33
CA ASP A 646 13.38 -16.20 -20.05
C ASP A 646 14.27 -15.02 -19.60
N ARG A 647 13.90 -14.41 -18.46
CA ARG A 647 14.63 -13.32 -17.79
C ARG A 647 15.26 -13.77 -16.47
N SER A 648 15.32 -15.08 -16.22
CA SER A 648 15.81 -15.65 -14.98
C SER A 648 17.29 -15.36 -14.74
N CYS A 649 18.10 -15.20 -15.79
CA CYS A 649 19.55 -14.99 -15.70
C CYS A 649 20.00 -13.73 -16.45
N ALA A 650 20.31 -12.66 -15.71
CA ALA A 650 20.75 -11.39 -16.30
C ALA A 650 22.10 -11.49 -17.05
N ALA A 651 23.03 -12.33 -16.58
CA ALA A 651 24.35 -12.54 -17.15
C ALA A 651 24.95 -13.88 -16.70
N GLU A 652 26.11 -14.25 -17.25
CA GLU A 652 26.98 -15.23 -16.59
C GLU A 652 27.43 -14.71 -15.21
N GLY A 653 27.40 -15.56 -14.19
CA GLY A 653 27.76 -15.25 -12.81
C GLY A 653 26.67 -14.54 -12.00
N ALA A 654 25.64 -13.97 -12.63
CA ALA A 654 24.46 -13.48 -11.91
C ALA A 654 23.76 -14.62 -11.14
N TYR A 655 23.08 -14.32 -10.04
CA TYR A 655 22.15 -15.28 -9.45
C TYR A 655 20.80 -15.25 -10.18
N ARG A 656 20.18 -16.43 -10.31
CA ARG A 656 18.85 -16.58 -10.92
C ARG A 656 17.80 -15.80 -10.14
N TYR A 657 16.94 -15.06 -10.83
CA TYR A 657 15.91 -14.18 -10.26
C TYR A 657 16.48 -13.20 -9.20
N ALA A 658 17.68 -12.68 -9.42
CA ALA A 658 18.24 -11.54 -8.68
C ALA A 658 18.31 -10.30 -9.59
N PRO A 659 17.18 -9.66 -9.93
CA PRO A 659 17.13 -8.60 -10.95
C PRO A 659 17.75 -7.26 -10.54
N SER A 660 18.28 -7.12 -9.32
CA SER A 660 18.90 -5.88 -8.82
C SER A 660 20.27 -6.13 -8.20
N VAL A 661 21.10 -5.08 -8.19
CA VAL A 661 22.40 -5.06 -7.48
C VAL A 661 22.21 -5.44 -6.02
N PHE A 662 21.14 -4.97 -5.38
CA PHE A 662 20.78 -5.32 -4.01
C PHE A 662 20.53 -6.82 -3.81
N ALA A 663 19.75 -7.44 -4.69
CA ALA A 663 19.48 -8.88 -4.65
C ALA A 663 20.76 -9.71 -4.88
N GLN A 664 21.59 -9.32 -5.85
CA GLN A 664 22.89 -9.94 -6.12
C GLN A 664 23.82 -9.84 -4.91
N SER A 665 23.96 -8.64 -4.34
CA SER A 665 24.84 -8.36 -3.20
C SER A 665 24.52 -9.16 -1.94
N LEU A 666 23.24 -9.31 -1.58
CA LEU A 666 22.82 -10.12 -0.42
C LEU A 666 23.22 -11.59 -0.58
N ALA A 667 23.01 -12.14 -1.78
CA ALA A 667 23.36 -13.52 -2.10
C ALA A 667 24.88 -13.77 -2.12
N VAL A 668 25.68 -12.82 -2.64
CA VAL A 668 27.15 -12.87 -2.52
C VAL A 668 27.58 -12.82 -1.05
N MET A 669 27.00 -11.94 -0.23
CA MET A 669 27.34 -11.83 1.20
C MET A 669 27.03 -13.13 1.96
N ALA A 670 25.89 -13.77 1.70
CA ALA A 670 25.53 -15.06 2.29
C ALA A 670 26.55 -16.17 1.91
N GLN A 671 26.93 -16.28 0.63
CA GLN A 671 27.93 -17.28 0.24
C GLN A 671 29.31 -17.01 0.87
N LEU A 672 29.75 -15.75 0.92
CA LEU A 672 31.04 -15.37 1.50
C LEU A 672 31.11 -15.68 3.00
N ARG A 673 30.07 -15.30 3.76
CA ARG A 673 29.97 -15.58 5.21
C ARG A 673 29.89 -17.08 5.49
N ALA A 674 29.23 -17.85 4.61
CA ALA A 674 29.17 -19.31 4.71
C ALA A 674 30.47 -20.01 4.28
N GLY A 675 31.51 -19.27 3.91
CA GLY A 675 32.83 -19.78 3.51
C GLY A 675 32.94 -20.21 2.03
N GLN A 676 31.89 -20.03 1.22
CA GLN A 676 31.82 -20.48 -0.17
C GLN A 676 32.54 -19.54 -1.16
N LYS A 677 33.79 -19.17 -0.86
CA LYS A 677 34.60 -18.24 -1.68
C LYS A 677 34.72 -18.67 -3.15
N THR A 678 34.81 -19.97 -3.41
CA THR A 678 34.89 -20.52 -4.78
C THR A 678 33.59 -20.33 -5.55
N ALA A 679 32.44 -20.63 -4.93
CA ALA A 679 31.13 -20.45 -5.58
C ALA A 679 30.78 -18.97 -5.78
N ALA A 680 31.18 -18.12 -4.83
CA ALA A 680 30.96 -16.67 -4.91
C ALA A 680 31.81 -15.97 -5.98
N LYS A 681 32.83 -16.64 -6.56
CA LYS A 681 33.79 -15.99 -7.47
C LYS A 681 33.14 -15.39 -8.72
N GLN A 682 32.34 -16.17 -9.46
CA GLN A 682 31.61 -15.66 -10.64
C GLN A 682 30.57 -14.58 -10.25
N PRO A 683 29.75 -14.76 -9.19
CA PRO A 683 28.90 -13.70 -8.63
C PRO A 683 29.59 -12.39 -8.25
N ILE A 684 30.82 -12.45 -7.72
CA ILE A 684 31.64 -11.27 -7.42
C ILE A 684 32.12 -10.63 -8.72
N THR A 685 32.67 -11.41 -9.67
CA THR A 685 33.12 -10.86 -10.96
C THR A 685 31.98 -10.21 -11.75
N TYR A 686 30.75 -10.76 -11.69
CA TYR A 686 29.58 -10.09 -12.25
C TYR A 686 29.23 -8.79 -11.50
N LEU A 687 29.24 -8.80 -10.16
CA LEU A 687 29.00 -7.58 -9.39
C LEU A 687 30.05 -6.50 -9.68
N GLU A 688 31.33 -6.86 -9.82
CA GLU A 688 32.42 -5.95 -10.18
C GLU A 688 32.27 -5.40 -11.61
N SER A 689 31.77 -6.18 -12.57
CA SER A 689 31.58 -5.73 -13.95
C SER A 689 30.48 -4.67 -14.12
N LEU A 690 29.59 -4.54 -13.13
CA LEU A 690 28.57 -3.50 -13.05
C LEU A 690 29.10 -2.15 -12.52
N GLN A 691 30.33 -2.07 -12.00
CA GLN A 691 30.87 -0.80 -11.50
C GLN A 691 31.17 0.17 -12.65
N GLN A 692 30.51 1.32 -12.63
CA GLN A 692 30.74 2.39 -13.60
C GLN A 692 32.08 3.12 -13.34
N PRO A 693 32.67 3.82 -14.34
CA PRO A 693 33.90 4.59 -14.16
C PRO A 693 33.87 5.62 -13.02
N SER A 694 32.67 6.09 -12.67
CA SER A 694 32.36 6.97 -11.54
C SER A 694 32.64 6.35 -10.16
N GLY A 695 32.75 5.02 -10.08
CA GLY A 695 32.80 4.25 -8.83
C GLY A 695 31.45 3.71 -8.36
N ALA A 696 30.36 4.08 -9.01
CA ALA A 696 29.00 3.75 -8.60
C ALA A 696 28.41 2.54 -9.34
N TRP A 697 27.30 2.03 -8.84
CA TRP A 697 26.50 0.98 -9.46
C TRP A 697 25.18 1.53 -9.98
N PRO A 698 24.68 1.03 -11.13
CA PRO A 698 23.41 1.45 -11.70
C PRO A 698 22.22 0.84 -10.94
N SER A 699 21.08 1.53 -10.99
CA SER A 699 19.80 0.86 -10.81
C SER A 699 19.50 -0.04 -12.00
N LEU A 700 19.11 -1.28 -11.70
CA LEU A 700 18.67 -2.27 -12.68
C LEU A 700 17.14 -2.40 -12.72
N ILE A 701 16.41 -1.72 -11.83
CA ILE A 701 14.94 -1.76 -11.74
C ILE A 701 14.38 -0.36 -11.41
N PRO A 702 13.72 0.32 -12.37
CA PRO A 702 13.84 0.09 -13.81
C PRO A 702 15.30 0.27 -14.26
N SER A 703 15.70 -0.43 -15.33
CA SER A 703 17.06 -0.33 -15.87
C SER A 703 17.27 0.97 -16.65
N THR A 704 17.40 2.09 -15.94
CA THR A 704 17.74 3.40 -16.54
C THR A 704 19.25 3.58 -16.74
N MET A 705 20.06 2.68 -16.16
CA MET A 705 21.52 2.78 -16.06
C MET A 705 22.04 3.95 -15.20
N ASP A 706 21.15 4.71 -14.55
CA ASP A 706 21.53 5.77 -13.63
C ASP A 706 22.20 5.20 -12.38
N SER A 707 23.30 5.82 -11.96
CA SER A 707 24.00 5.47 -10.72
C SER A 707 23.19 5.89 -9.50
N ASP A 708 22.85 4.95 -8.61
CA ASP A 708 22.06 5.21 -7.40
C ASP A 708 22.83 4.90 -6.09
N VAL A 709 22.38 5.49 -4.98
CA VAL A 709 23.03 5.38 -3.67
C VAL A 709 22.84 3.99 -3.05
N ASP A 710 21.70 3.35 -3.26
CA ASP A 710 21.31 2.11 -2.60
C ASP A 710 22.10 0.92 -3.19
N SER A 711 22.14 0.84 -4.53
CA SER A 711 22.95 -0.12 -5.29
C SER A 711 24.44 0.06 -5.03
N THR A 712 24.93 1.31 -4.97
CA THR A 712 26.34 1.59 -4.70
C THR A 712 26.73 1.23 -3.26
N ALA A 713 25.87 1.52 -2.28
CA ALA A 713 26.12 1.22 -0.88
C ALA A 713 26.14 -0.28 -0.60
N ILE A 714 25.18 -1.04 -1.14
CA ILE A 714 25.10 -2.49 -0.93
C ILE A 714 26.22 -3.23 -1.68
N ALA A 715 26.62 -2.78 -2.87
CA ALA A 715 27.78 -3.30 -3.58
C ALA A 715 29.09 -3.06 -2.80
N ALA A 716 29.29 -1.84 -2.26
CA ALA A 716 30.45 -1.53 -1.43
C ALA A 716 30.54 -2.42 -0.18
N MET A 717 29.41 -2.67 0.50
CA MET A 717 29.36 -3.60 1.64
C MET A 717 29.69 -5.05 1.27
N THR A 718 29.27 -5.50 0.09
CA THR A 718 29.62 -6.83 -0.44
C THR A 718 31.10 -6.95 -0.78
N LEU A 719 31.68 -5.93 -1.43
CA LEU A 719 33.07 -5.97 -1.87
C LEU A 719 34.07 -5.79 -0.71
N ASP A 720 33.74 -5.00 0.32
CA ASP A 720 34.51 -4.95 1.58
C ASP A 720 34.55 -6.33 2.29
N LEU A 721 33.47 -7.11 2.22
CA LEU A 721 33.43 -8.48 2.72
C LEU A 721 34.23 -9.45 1.83
N ALA A 722 34.22 -9.26 0.52
CA ALA A 722 35.00 -10.08 -0.43
C ALA A 722 36.51 -9.88 -0.23
N GLY A 723 36.92 -8.61 -0.14
CA GLY A 723 38.27 -8.15 0.17
C GLY A 723 39.30 -8.36 -0.96
N GLY A 724 40.39 -7.60 -0.88
CA GLY A 724 41.55 -7.73 -1.75
C GLY A 724 41.64 -6.61 -2.78
N ALA A 725 42.86 -6.38 -3.30
CA ALA A 725 43.25 -5.08 -3.89
C ALA A 725 42.44 -4.57 -5.09
N GLN A 726 41.58 -5.38 -5.71
CA GLN A 726 40.61 -4.94 -6.71
C GLN A 726 39.31 -4.44 -6.03
N ALA A 727 38.74 -5.28 -5.16
CA ALA A 727 37.58 -4.94 -4.33
C ALA A 727 37.85 -3.72 -3.45
N ASP A 728 39.03 -3.63 -2.81
CA ASP A 728 39.41 -2.49 -1.97
C ASP A 728 39.36 -1.16 -2.76
N LYS A 729 39.90 -1.15 -4.00
CA LYS A 729 39.83 0.01 -4.91
C LYS A 729 38.43 0.32 -5.38
N ALA A 730 37.60 -0.71 -5.60
CA ALA A 730 36.21 -0.55 -5.99
C ALA A 730 35.40 0.08 -4.85
N VAL A 731 35.60 -0.36 -3.60
CA VAL A 731 35.02 0.21 -2.38
C VAL A 731 35.47 1.67 -2.21
N ASP A 732 36.77 1.97 -2.30
CA ASP A 732 37.28 3.34 -2.15
C ASP A 732 36.61 4.34 -3.11
N LYS A 733 36.42 3.94 -4.37
CA LYS A 733 35.67 4.71 -5.37
C LYS A 733 34.19 4.84 -5.00
N ALA A 734 33.55 3.75 -4.59
CA ALA A 734 32.14 3.72 -4.19
C ALA A 734 31.86 4.69 -3.03
N LEU A 735 32.69 4.64 -1.98
CA LEU A 735 32.55 5.52 -0.81
C LEU A 735 32.81 6.98 -1.15
N THR A 736 33.80 7.24 -2.02
CA THR A 736 34.08 8.60 -2.53
C THR A 736 32.88 9.15 -3.32
N TRP A 737 32.28 8.32 -4.17
CA TRP A 737 31.08 8.69 -4.93
C TRP A 737 29.89 8.94 -4.01
N ILE A 738 29.57 8.02 -3.08
CA ILE A 738 28.48 8.19 -2.09
C ILE A 738 28.68 9.49 -1.30
N ALA A 739 29.88 9.74 -0.76
CA ALA A 739 30.18 10.95 0.00
C ALA A 739 29.98 12.25 -0.81
N SER A 740 30.08 12.18 -2.15
CA SER A 740 29.79 13.29 -3.08
C SER A 740 28.30 13.46 -3.41
N ARG A 741 27.44 12.47 -3.14
CA ARG A 741 25.98 12.55 -3.33
C ARG A 741 25.25 13.13 -2.11
N GLN A 742 25.90 13.24 -0.95
CA GLN A 742 25.25 13.76 0.26
C GLN A 742 24.80 15.21 0.08
N LEU A 743 23.52 15.46 0.40
CA LEU A 743 22.85 16.74 0.25
C LEU A 743 23.21 17.77 1.33
N ALA A 744 22.71 18.99 1.16
CA ALA A 744 23.05 20.17 1.96
C ALA A 744 22.67 20.03 3.45
N ASP A 745 21.68 19.22 3.80
CA ASP A 745 21.23 18.95 5.17
C ASP A 745 21.80 17.66 5.78
N GLY A 746 22.24 16.71 4.94
CA GLY A 746 22.80 15.42 5.35
C GLY A 746 22.14 14.21 4.71
N GLY A 747 20.98 14.40 4.07
CA GLY A 747 20.27 13.37 3.34
C GLY A 747 20.95 12.97 2.02
N PHE A 748 20.29 12.11 1.25
CA PHE A 748 20.83 11.50 0.04
C PHE A 748 19.74 11.31 -1.01
N PRO A 749 20.04 11.54 -2.30
CA PRO A 749 19.08 11.31 -3.36
C PRO A 749 18.73 9.82 -3.49
N GLY A 750 17.44 9.54 -3.66
CA GLY A 750 16.86 8.25 -4.03
C GLY A 750 15.56 8.44 -4.81
N ALA A 751 14.86 7.34 -5.11
CA ALA A 751 13.67 7.37 -5.98
C ALA A 751 12.52 8.30 -5.50
N ALA A 752 12.44 8.54 -4.18
CA ALA A 752 11.44 9.42 -3.56
C ALA A 752 11.97 10.84 -3.26
N GLY A 753 13.07 11.27 -3.88
CA GLY A 753 13.72 12.55 -3.59
C GLY A 753 14.81 12.39 -2.53
N ASP A 754 14.73 13.16 -1.45
CA ASP A 754 15.72 13.10 -0.35
C ASP A 754 15.38 11.95 0.62
N SER A 755 15.98 10.79 0.35
CA SER A 755 15.53 9.45 0.75
C SER A 755 16.09 9.01 2.10
N VAL A 756 15.20 8.57 3.00
CA VAL A 756 15.56 7.98 4.30
C VAL A 756 16.28 6.65 4.12
N ASN A 757 15.82 5.82 3.19
CA ASN A 757 16.42 4.53 2.85
C ASN A 757 17.88 4.71 2.37
N SER A 758 18.07 5.64 1.44
CA SER A 758 19.37 5.94 0.83
C SER A 758 20.33 6.55 1.85
N ALA A 759 19.85 7.42 2.74
CA ALA A 759 20.64 7.93 3.85
C ALA A 759 21.06 6.84 4.85
N ALA A 760 20.17 5.88 5.14
CA ALA A 760 20.46 4.77 6.04
C ALA A 760 21.46 3.75 5.46
N LEU A 761 21.39 3.48 4.15
CA LEU A 761 22.38 2.68 3.43
C LEU A 761 23.73 3.41 3.30
N ALA A 762 23.71 4.72 3.02
CA ALA A 762 24.92 5.54 2.98
C ALA A 762 25.62 5.60 4.35
N VAL A 763 24.90 5.62 5.47
CA VAL A 763 25.50 5.52 6.82
C VAL A 763 26.25 4.19 6.98
N GLN A 764 25.70 3.07 6.53
CA GLN A 764 26.38 1.75 6.60
C GLN A 764 27.61 1.68 5.69
N ALA A 765 27.48 2.11 4.43
CA ALA A 765 28.60 2.07 3.48
C ALA A 765 29.74 3.02 3.91
N LEU A 766 29.44 4.28 4.25
CA LEU A 766 30.47 5.23 4.70
C LEU A 766 31.14 4.77 6.01
N SER A 767 30.46 3.99 6.85
CA SER A 767 31.04 3.41 8.07
C SER A 767 32.08 2.31 7.81
N LEU A 768 32.23 1.81 6.57
CA LEU A 768 33.33 0.92 6.19
C LEU A 768 34.70 1.63 6.34
N ASP A 769 34.75 2.94 6.09
CA ASP A 769 35.86 3.83 6.47
C ASP A 769 35.32 4.99 7.32
N ALA A 770 34.84 4.64 8.52
CA ALA A 770 34.28 5.60 9.46
C ALA A 770 35.26 6.73 9.82
N GLY A 771 36.57 6.47 9.81
CA GLY A 771 37.60 7.47 10.10
C GLY A 771 37.61 8.59 9.06
N LYS A 772 37.64 8.25 7.77
CA LYS A 772 37.60 9.20 6.65
C LYS A 772 36.26 9.93 6.54
N TYR A 773 35.14 9.26 6.84
CA TYR A 773 33.79 9.77 6.59
C TYR A 773 33.00 10.18 7.84
N THR A 774 33.63 10.32 9.02
CA THR A 774 32.97 10.65 10.30
C THR A 774 32.00 11.85 10.20
N SER A 775 32.38 12.92 9.48
CA SER A 775 31.54 14.11 9.32
C SER A 775 30.29 13.83 8.48
N LYS A 776 30.44 13.10 7.37
CA LYS A 776 29.36 12.66 6.48
C LYS A 776 28.37 11.75 7.21
N ILE A 777 28.87 10.75 7.94
CA ILE A 777 28.08 9.83 8.76
C ILE A 777 27.29 10.58 9.84
N THR A 778 27.95 11.50 10.56
CA THR A 778 27.34 12.34 11.60
C THR A 778 26.19 13.18 11.03
N LYS A 779 26.38 13.77 9.84
CA LYS A 779 25.37 14.57 9.15
C LYS A 779 24.17 13.72 8.69
N ALA A 780 24.44 12.55 8.11
CA ALA A 780 23.42 11.59 7.70
C ALA A 780 22.58 11.05 8.88
N ARG A 781 23.22 10.77 10.03
CA ARG A 781 22.52 10.41 11.27
C ARG A 781 21.62 11.51 11.81
N ARG A 782 22.02 12.79 11.67
CA ARG A 782 21.16 13.94 12.02
C ARG A 782 19.99 14.10 11.05
N PHE A 783 20.19 13.85 9.76
CA PHE A 783 19.10 13.77 8.79
C PHE A 783 18.10 12.66 9.15
N LEU A 784 18.56 11.42 9.41
CA LEU A 784 17.68 10.34 9.85
C LEU A 784 16.91 10.71 11.12
N ALA A 785 17.55 11.37 12.09
CA ALA A 785 16.88 11.88 13.29
C ALA A 785 15.77 12.90 12.98
N SER A 786 15.94 13.77 11.98
CA SER A 786 14.92 14.74 11.58
C SER A 786 13.79 14.16 10.74
N GLN A 787 13.92 12.91 10.27
CA GLN A 787 12.88 12.18 9.55
C GLN A 787 12.14 11.14 10.41
N GLN A 788 12.50 11.00 11.69
CA GLN A 788 11.83 10.11 12.63
C GLN A 788 10.59 10.77 13.24
N ASN A 789 9.45 10.08 13.16
CA ASN A 789 8.17 10.52 13.68
C ASN A 789 8.01 10.19 15.19
N THR A 790 6.98 10.76 15.81
CA THR A 790 6.74 10.66 17.27
C THR A 790 6.42 9.25 17.76
N ASP A 791 5.78 8.43 16.93
CA ASP A 791 5.51 7.01 17.15
C ASP A 791 6.77 6.13 17.08
N GLY A 792 7.88 6.70 16.60
CA GLY A 792 9.19 6.06 16.43
C GLY A 792 9.49 5.60 15.00
N GLY A 793 8.49 5.57 14.12
CA GLY A 793 8.67 5.24 12.71
C GLY A 793 9.31 6.38 11.91
N PHE A 794 9.46 6.20 10.61
CA PHE A 794 10.17 7.14 9.74
C PHE A 794 9.37 7.43 8.48
N ASN A 795 9.48 8.66 7.98
CA ASN A 795 8.97 9.03 6.65
C ASN A 795 9.81 8.36 5.55
N VAL A 796 9.26 8.21 4.35
CA VAL A 796 9.99 7.62 3.19
C VAL A 796 11.10 8.56 2.70
N ALA A 797 10.79 9.86 2.60
CA ALA A 797 11.69 10.90 2.13
C ALA A 797 11.31 12.25 2.72
N LYS A 798 12.30 13.14 2.85
CA LYS A 798 12.08 14.52 3.28
C LYS A 798 11.36 15.30 2.17
N GLY A 799 10.22 15.89 2.52
CA GLY A 799 9.34 16.58 1.57
C GLY A 799 8.36 15.67 0.83
N GLY A 800 8.41 14.35 1.06
CA GLY A 800 7.39 13.41 0.60
C GLY A 800 6.16 13.36 1.52
N GLN A 801 5.24 12.44 1.23
CA GLN A 801 4.09 12.15 2.08
C GLN A 801 4.53 11.88 3.52
N ARG A 802 3.94 12.61 4.48
CA ARG A 802 4.23 12.47 5.91
C ARG A 802 3.43 11.34 6.53
N GLY A 803 4.11 10.51 7.31
CA GLY A 803 3.57 9.31 7.93
C GLY A 803 4.68 8.27 8.11
N SER A 804 4.54 7.40 9.10
CA SER A 804 5.52 6.36 9.37
C SER A 804 5.33 5.18 8.40
N ASP A 805 6.28 4.98 7.49
CA ASP A 805 6.34 3.81 6.63
C ASP A 805 7.16 2.68 7.26
N LEU A 806 6.68 1.45 7.17
CA LEU A 806 7.37 0.29 7.73
C LEU A 806 8.69 -0.01 7.01
N ARG A 807 8.75 0.14 5.68
CA ARG A 807 9.96 -0.16 4.92
C ARG A 807 11.07 0.86 5.23
N ALA A 808 10.75 2.14 5.24
CA ALA A 808 11.66 3.20 5.67
C ALA A 808 12.08 3.03 7.13
N SER A 809 11.16 2.68 8.02
CA SER A 809 11.47 2.46 9.44
C SER A 809 12.44 1.30 9.65
N THR A 810 12.24 0.14 9.00
CA THR A 810 13.18 -0.98 9.12
C THR A 810 14.58 -0.60 8.65
N GLN A 811 14.70 0.08 7.50
CA GLN A 811 15.99 0.48 6.94
C GLN A 811 16.67 1.58 7.77
N ALA A 812 15.93 2.58 8.24
CA ALA A 812 16.47 3.66 9.06
C ALA A 812 16.97 3.17 10.43
N VAL A 813 16.18 2.35 11.12
CA VAL A 813 16.52 1.81 12.45
C VAL A 813 17.76 0.91 12.38
N GLY A 814 17.84 0.03 11.38
CA GLY A 814 19.03 -0.79 11.16
C GLY A 814 20.23 0.03 10.68
N GLY A 815 20.05 0.83 9.64
CA GLY A 815 21.14 1.52 8.94
C GLY A 815 21.76 2.66 9.74
N ALA A 816 21.01 3.34 10.61
CA ALA A 816 21.56 4.35 11.52
C ALA A 816 22.70 3.80 12.42
N THR A 817 22.73 2.50 12.71
CA THR A 817 23.82 1.86 13.46
C THR A 817 25.17 1.92 12.74
N GLY A 818 25.19 2.04 11.41
CA GLY A 818 26.41 1.97 10.58
C GLY A 818 26.99 0.57 10.43
N ILE A 819 26.31 -0.47 10.93
CA ILE A 819 26.78 -1.86 10.83
C ILE A 819 26.45 -2.39 9.44
N SER A 820 27.48 -2.65 8.63
CA SER A 820 27.33 -3.31 7.32
C SER A 820 26.70 -4.70 7.45
N PHE A 821 25.79 -5.05 6.54
CA PHE A 821 25.19 -6.39 6.42
C PHE A 821 26.24 -7.53 6.37
N GLY A 822 27.40 -7.29 5.77
CA GLY A 822 28.49 -8.27 5.72
C GLY A 822 29.14 -8.54 7.10
N LYS A 823 29.05 -7.56 8.02
CA LYS A 823 29.62 -7.61 9.38
C LYS A 823 28.57 -7.81 10.48
N LEU A 824 27.27 -7.68 10.15
CA LEU A 824 26.15 -7.80 11.10
C LEU A 824 26.08 -9.19 11.76
N LYS A 825 26.15 -9.20 13.10
CA LYS A 825 26.06 -10.40 13.95
C LYS A 825 25.32 -10.10 15.26
N ARG A 826 24.36 -10.95 15.63
CA ARG A 826 23.53 -10.90 16.85
C ARG A 826 23.15 -12.31 17.28
N SER A 827 23.99 -12.97 18.10
CA SER A 827 23.63 -14.30 18.62
C SER A 827 22.31 -14.24 19.42
N LEU A 828 21.41 -15.17 19.13
CA LEU A 828 20.18 -15.41 19.89
C LEU A 828 20.34 -16.53 20.95
N THR A 829 21.54 -17.06 21.15
CA THR A 829 21.79 -18.09 22.20
C THR A 829 21.43 -17.53 23.58
N GLY A 830 20.61 -18.27 24.33
CA GLY A 830 20.16 -17.86 25.67
C GLY A 830 18.95 -16.90 25.70
N THR A 831 18.35 -16.58 24.55
CA THR A 831 17.07 -15.85 24.49
C THR A 831 15.90 -16.81 24.27
N SER A 832 14.70 -16.43 24.76
CA SER A 832 13.44 -17.17 24.57
C SER A 832 12.47 -16.37 23.70
N PRO A 833 11.62 -17.01 22.88
CA PRO A 833 10.59 -16.30 22.15
C PRO A 833 9.52 -15.79 23.13
N GLN A 834 8.95 -14.62 22.86
CA GLN A 834 7.81 -14.13 23.63
C GLN A 834 6.56 -14.98 23.31
N PRO A 835 5.66 -15.29 24.26
CA PRO A 835 4.43 -16.01 23.95
C PRO A 835 3.58 -15.27 22.91
N THR A 836 3.11 -15.99 21.90
CA THR A 836 2.15 -15.47 20.92
C THR A 836 0.86 -15.12 21.66
N PRO A 837 0.26 -13.93 21.45
CA PRO A 837 -1.04 -13.62 22.02
C PRO A 837 -2.09 -14.60 21.51
N THR A 838 -2.67 -15.40 22.40
CA THR A 838 -3.84 -16.23 22.09
C THR A 838 -5.04 -15.33 21.77
N PRO A 839 -5.87 -15.66 20.76
CA PRO A 839 -7.14 -14.97 20.58
C PRO A 839 -8.05 -15.29 21.78
N SER A 840 -8.25 -14.30 22.65
CA SER A 840 -9.09 -14.44 23.85
C SER A 840 -10.57 -14.50 23.45
N SER A 841 -11.18 -15.67 23.58
CA SER A 841 -12.61 -15.90 23.35
C SER A 841 -13.48 -15.63 24.59
N SER A 842 -12.98 -14.85 25.55
CA SER A 842 -13.68 -14.43 26.76
C SER A 842 -13.90 -12.91 26.74
N GLY A 843 -15.13 -12.49 27.02
CA GLY A 843 -15.43 -11.08 27.29
C GLY A 843 -14.74 -10.59 28.57
N PRO A 844 -14.82 -9.28 28.88
CA PRO A 844 -14.19 -8.73 30.07
C PRO A 844 -14.88 -9.24 31.35
N ASP A 845 -14.20 -10.14 32.07
CA ASP A 845 -14.59 -10.49 33.44
C ASP A 845 -14.43 -9.26 34.35
N ILE A 846 -15.56 -8.78 34.87
CA ILE A 846 -15.59 -7.82 35.96
C ILE A 846 -15.24 -8.58 37.23
N ILE A 847 -13.97 -8.47 37.68
CA ILE A 847 -13.59 -8.89 39.03
C ILE A 847 -13.35 -7.66 39.89
N THR A 848 -14.28 -7.44 40.80
CA THR A 848 -14.21 -6.52 41.93
C THR A 848 -13.03 -6.83 42.85
N THR A 849 -12.37 -5.79 43.34
CA THR A 849 -11.28 -5.89 44.33
C THR A 849 -11.76 -6.43 45.68
N GLY A 850 -11.14 -7.49 46.21
CA GLY A 850 -11.38 -7.96 47.58
C GLY A 850 -10.59 -9.21 48.00
N GLU A 851 -9.65 -9.02 48.93
CA GLU A 851 -9.20 -9.96 49.99
C GLU A 851 -8.72 -11.41 49.66
N SER A 852 -7.38 -11.55 49.67
CA SER A 852 -6.58 -12.54 50.43
C SER A 852 -7.12 -13.94 50.79
N GLY A 853 -6.38 -14.98 50.38
CA GLY A 853 -6.37 -16.31 51.01
C GLY A 853 -5.73 -17.38 50.12
N GLY A 854 -4.72 -18.11 50.61
CA GLY A 854 -4.07 -19.20 49.85
C GLY A 854 -4.52 -20.60 50.32
N GLY A 855 -4.15 -21.64 49.57
CA GLY A 855 -4.35 -23.05 49.97
C GLY A 855 -4.25 -24.06 48.82
N ASP A 856 -3.50 -25.14 49.04
CA ASP A 856 -3.27 -26.23 48.08
C ASP A 856 -4.48 -27.17 47.88
N GLY A 857 -4.51 -27.85 46.72
CA GLY A 857 -4.70 -29.32 46.71
C GLY A 857 -5.97 -29.92 46.07
N GLY A 858 -5.77 -30.91 45.20
CA GLY A 858 -6.55 -32.16 45.26
C GLY A 858 -7.67 -32.45 44.23
N THR A 859 -7.29 -33.10 43.12
CA THR A 859 -7.98 -34.28 42.52
C THR A 859 -9.51 -34.34 42.27
N THR A 860 -9.84 -34.36 40.97
CA THR A 860 -10.81 -35.28 40.28
C THR A 860 -12.25 -35.49 40.80
N ALA A 861 -13.23 -35.10 39.99
CA ALA A 861 -14.46 -35.88 39.75
C ALA A 861 -15.04 -35.58 38.35
N ASN A 862 -15.78 -36.55 37.80
CA ASN A 862 -16.34 -36.56 36.44
C ASN A 862 -17.86 -36.32 36.50
N GLY A 863 -18.48 -35.58 35.57
CA GLY A 863 -19.96 -35.46 35.57
C GLY A 863 -20.63 -34.38 34.70
N GLY A 864 -20.96 -34.73 33.44
CA GLY A 864 -22.29 -34.48 32.86
C GLY A 864 -22.81 -33.06 32.55
N GLY A 865 -22.62 -32.62 31.31
CA GLY A 865 -23.70 -32.23 30.39
C GLY A 865 -24.60 -31.00 30.66
N GLY A 866 -24.47 -29.98 29.80
CA GLY A 866 -25.45 -28.89 29.64
C GLY A 866 -25.07 -27.98 28.46
N GLY A 867 -25.69 -28.17 27.29
CA GLY A 867 -25.21 -27.60 26.03
C GLY A 867 -25.81 -26.25 25.64
N GLY A 868 -25.02 -25.45 24.91
CA GLY A 868 -25.47 -24.36 24.04
C GLY A 868 -24.90 -24.59 22.63
N ALA A 869 -25.76 -24.55 21.60
CA ALA A 869 -25.42 -25.08 20.28
C ALA A 869 -24.60 -24.11 19.41
N LEU A 870 -23.60 -24.64 18.71
CA LEU A 870 -22.95 -24.03 17.54
C LEU A 870 -23.12 -24.94 16.32
N ALA A 871 -23.02 -24.35 15.12
CA ALA A 871 -23.42 -24.99 13.87
C ALA A 871 -22.65 -26.29 13.54
N SER A 872 -23.38 -27.29 13.03
CA SER A 872 -22.89 -28.65 12.81
C SER A 872 -22.21 -28.84 11.45
N THR A 873 -20.88 -28.95 11.44
CA THR A 873 -20.11 -29.55 10.33
C THR A 873 -19.59 -30.96 10.63
N GLY A 874 -19.76 -31.46 11.86
CA GLY A 874 -19.15 -32.70 12.34
C GLY A 874 -19.77 -34.02 11.82
N THR A 875 -20.95 -33.98 11.19
CA THR A 875 -21.68 -35.21 10.79
C THR A 875 -21.07 -35.94 9.59
N GLN A 876 -20.36 -35.23 8.69
CA GLN A 876 -19.74 -35.87 7.51
C GLN A 876 -18.49 -36.70 7.86
N VAL A 877 -17.67 -36.25 8.82
CA VAL A 877 -16.44 -36.97 9.21
C VAL A 877 -16.77 -38.33 9.85
N GLY A 878 -17.80 -38.39 10.69
CA GLY A 878 -18.28 -39.64 11.30
C GLY A 878 -18.80 -40.64 10.27
N ALA A 879 -19.55 -40.17 9.27
CA ALA A 879 -20.05 -41.02 8.18
C ALA A 879 -18.90 -41.57 7.30
N LEU A 880 -17.94 -40.72 6.92
CA LEU A 880 -16.78 -41.13 6.13
C LEU A 880 -15.88 -42.12 6.88
N ALA A 881 -15.66 -41.92 8.18
CA ALA A 881 -14.91 -42.85 9.02
C ALA A 881 -15.60 -44.22 9.14
N ALA A 882 -16.94 -44.25 9.27
CA ALA A 882 -17.71 -45.49 9.30
C ALA A 882 -17.66 -46.24 7.96
N ILE A 883 -17.74 -45.53 6.83
CA ILE A 883 -17.60 -46.12 5.48
C ILE A 883 -16.19 -46.69 5.28
N ALA A 884 -15.14 -45.96 5.67
CA ALA A 884 -13.76 -46.44 5.60
C ALA A 884 -13.55 -47.71 6.44
N ALA A 885 -14.08 -47.75 7.67
CA ALA A 885 -14.02 -48.94 8.53
C ALA A 885 -14.74 -50.14 7.92
N LEU A 886 -15.92 -49.93 7.31
CA LEU A 886 -16.66 -50.99 6.61
C LEU A 886 -15.91 -51.53 5.39
N LEU A 887 -15.25 -50.67 4.60
CA LEU A 887 -14.44 -51.08 3.45
C LEU A 887 -13.19 -51.88 3.88
N VAL A 888 -12.52 -51.47 4.96
CA VAL A 888 -11.38 -52.22 5.53
C VAL A 888 -11.84 -53.59 6.06
N LEU A 889 -12.97 -53.67 6.76
CA LEU A 889 -13.53 -54.93 7.25
C LEU A 889 -13.98 -55.86 6.11
N ALA A 890 -14.56 -55.31 5.04
CA ALA A 890 -14.92 -56.06 3.84
C ALA A 890 -13.67 -56.63 3.15
N GLY A 891 -12.63 -55.81 2.94
CA GLY A 891 -11.34 -56.23 2.37
C GLY A 891 -10.64 -57.29 3.23
N TRP A 892 -10.65 -57.14 4.55
CA TRP A 892 -10.09 -58.14 5.47
C TRP A 892 -10.85 -59.47 5.38
N ARG A 893 -12.19 -59.44 5.31
CA ARG A 893 -12.99 -60.65 5.10
C ARG A 893 -12.72 -61.33 3.76
N THR A 894 -12.59 -60.59 2.66
CA THR A 894 -12.27 -61.20 1.35
C THR A 894 -10.89 -61.86 1.36
N VAL A 895 -9.88 -61.26 2.01
CA VAL A 895 -8.55 -61.87 2.18
C VAL A 895 -8.60 -63.14 3.04
N ILE A 896 -9.37 -63.15 4.13
CA ILE A 896 -9.56 -64.36 4.97
C ILE A 896 -10.27 -65.48 4.20
N VAL A 897 -11.32 -65.15 3.43
CA VAL A 897 -12.07 -66.14 2.63
C VAL A 897 -11.22 -66.66 1.47
N ALA A 898 -10.37 -65.83 0.86
CA ALA A 898 -9.40 -66.26 -0.14
C ALA A 898 -8.38 -67.24 0.44
N ARG A 899 -7.76 -66.92 1.59
CA ARG A 899 -6.80 -67.82 2.28
C ARG A 899 -7.44 -69.15 2.71
N ARG A 900 -8.67 -69.14 3.25
CA ARG A 900 -9.38 -70.39 3.59
C ARG A 900 -9.75 -71.25 2.38
N ARG A 901 -9.79 -70.69 1.17
CA ARG A 901 -10.00 -71.44 -0.08
C ARG A 901 -8.73 -71.97 -0.71
N THR A 902 -7.54 -71.48 -0.33
CA THR A 902 -6.27 -72.12 -0.73
C THR A 902 -5.92 -73.32 0.15
N ASP A 903 -6.29 -73.29 1.44
CA ASP A 903 -5.91 -74.33 2.41
C ASP A 903 -6.78 -75.60 2.37
N THR A 904 -7.78 -75.67 1.48
CA THR A 904 -8.63 -76.86 1.26
C THR A 904 -8.32 -77.58 -0.06
N GLY A 905 -7.17 -77.27 -0.68
CA GLY A 905 -6.78 -77.74 -2.02
C GLY A 905 -5.62 -78.75 -2.10
N SER A 906 -4.97 -79.14 -1.00
CA SER A 906 -3.89 -80.15 -1.01
C SER A 906 -4.29 -81.38 -0.18
N GLY A 907 -4.84 -82.38 -0.88
CA GLY A 907 -5.36 -83.63 -0.30
C GLY A 907 -5.15 -84.83 -1.21
N ARG A 908 -3.93 -84.98 -1.74
CA ARG A 908 -3.31 -86.24 -2.15
C ARG A 908 -1.82 -86.17 -1.82
#